data_AF-A0A2N6BDG6-F1
#
_entry.id   AF-A0A2N6BDG6-F1
#
_cell.length_a   1.000
_cell.length_b   1.000
_cell.length_c   1.000
_cell.angle_alpha   90.00
_cell.angle_beta   90.00
_cell.angle_gamma   90.00
#
_symmetry.space_group_name_H-M   'P 1'
#
loop_
_entity.id
_entity.type
_entity.pdbx_description
1 polymer ?
#
loop_
_entity_poly.entity_id
_entity_poly.type
_entity_poly.pdbx_seq_one_letter_code
_entity_poly.pdbx_strand_id
1 'polypeptide(L)'
;MRKSLIPAALKKRVALFAALIFFSFVLVAVGSFDAKASGGSIFGDDMVVAALKLSGFKKKTAAPPAETAPPPSVEEAPAPSEPTKMVEEAAEDEPSAAEAVEEATTEEPADEVVEEAPPEAPPAEVAEEAPAMEPAAEVVEEVAPAALAPAPVPVEDEVEDIEEEDLPMPVAGGELLIESKPSGIKVFVDGEELGVTPLAVEGLADTSHEVILYHPEKGAFSQVSESGVGKIYVDLTEEGGLGVGVLKIESAPDNVRVDIDGKRAGLTPLTQPVVAGLHKILLSKDGFVEKEISVEISAGETATVSEKLEERAGSMLVIVQPSGAEVILDGHSLGIAQGPLKIADVPPGIHELSAVKDGYVAWSRNNVKVQRERTETVLISLQPQTSEANVRIYTDPEGARVWLDGKEIGVAGPDGVGFNTEKGTHILRMEVNPAVTPGYRPLQVSISFNEDVVNYKEQPIKLPIIDEAFINATRLYERGENEEALAFLDRVDPGRISYPESRIMVVDILKELRRTTEIPAEFEKLFAQPIYRKNPVLNLAMGYWTIQAARQAGNAEAVDLLIKGLEALDRCVESMDYFPADERQVLALKAHYYSGIASELLFGLSAEKKHVKKGVQAWEMFFARLNTSEETLGSDWVNKAKKHQKNLVYLEKKLGR
;
A
#
# COMPACT_ATOMS: atom_id res chain seq x y z
N MET A 1 38.16 -18.15 39.41
CA MET A 1 38.24 -17.35 40.66
C MET A 1 36.93 -16.59 40.86
N ARG A 2 36.57 -16.20 42.11
CA ARG A 2 35.52 -15.21 42.52
C ARG A 2 34.12 -15.36 41.85
N LYS A 3 33.07 -15.86 42.51
CA LYS A 3 32.26 -15.31 43.63
C LYS A 3 31.34 -14.11 43.29
N SER A 4 30.02 -14.40 43.31
CA SER A 4 28.90 -13.63 43.92
C SER A 4 28.68 -12.15 43.56
N LEU A 5 27.44 -11.68 43.34
CA LEU A 5 26.33 -11.67 44.34
C LEU A 5 24.92 -11.72 43.70
N ILE A 6 23.94 -12.20 44.48
CA ILE A 6 22.49 -12.17 44.16
C ILE A 6 21.77 -11.28 45.20
N PRO A 7 20.83 -10.40 44.82
CA PRO A 7 20.10 -9.56 45.78
C PRO A 7 19.21 -10.35 46.76
N ALA A 8 19.19 -9.93 48.02
CA ALA A 8 18.63 -10.71 49.14
C ALA A 8 17.09 -10.67 49.29
N ALA A 9 16.33 -10.34 48.24
CA ALA A 9 14.87 -10.21 48.30
C ALA A 9 14.11 -11.56 48.24
N LEU A 10 14.68 -12.58 47.58
CA LEU A 10 13.96 -13.80 47.19
C LEU A 10 13.97 -14.94 48.24
N LYS A 11 14.12 -14.62 49.54
CA LYS A 11 14.20 -15.63 50.63
C LYS A 11 13.14 -15.50 51.73
N LYS A 12 12.03 -14.79 51.48
CA LYS A 12 10.96 -14.57 52.47
C LYS A 12 9.51 -14.89 52.03
N ARG A 13 9.33 -15.67 50.95
CA ARG A 13 7.98 -16.07 50.46
C ARG A 13 7.80 -17.57 50.16
N VAL A 14 8.66 -18.45 50.70
CA VAL A 14 8.57 -19.92 50.54
C VAL A 14 8.48 -20.64 51.90
N ALA A 15 7.77 -20.02 52.86
CA ALA A 15 7.65 -20.53 54.23
C ALA A 15 6.31 -20.15 54.90
N LEU A 16 5.21 -20.14 54.14
CA LEU A 16 3.85 -20.00 54.67
C LEU A 16 2.81 -20.70 53.79
N PHE A 17 3.13 -21.91 53.32
CA PHE A 17 2.30 -22.66 52.37
C PHE A 17 2.24 -24.17 52.70
N ALA A 18 2.19 -24.51 54.00
CA ALA A 18 2.09 -25.89 54.49
C ALA A 18 1.63 -25.99 55.96
N ALA A 19 0.37 -25.65 56.27
CA ALA A 19 -0.36 -26.14 57.47
C ALA A 19 -1.82 -25.62 57.52
N LEU A 20 -2.77 -26.49 57.14
CA LEU A 20 -4.18 -26.61 57.59
C LEU A 20 -5.16 -26.94 56.45
N ILE A 21 -5.23 -28.24 56.14
CA ILE A 21 -6.42 -28.90 55.59
C ILE A 21 -6.77 -30.05 56.57
N PHE A 22 -8.04 -30.44 56.64
CA PHE A 22 -8.65 -31.42 57.57
C PHE A 22 -8.86 -30.97 59.03
N PHE A 23 -10.09 -30.51 59.34
CA PHE A 23 -11.01 -31.34 60.14
C PHE A 23 -12.51 -30.97 59.95
N SER A 24 -13.25 -31.92 59.38
CA SER A 24 -14.62 -32.38 59.74
C SER A 24 -15.79 -31.41 60.04
N PHE A 25 -16.74 -31.39 59.09
CA PHE A 25 -18.17 -31.74 59.23
C PHE A 25 -19.14 -30.99 60.22
N VAL A 26 -20.22 -30.49 59.61
CA VAL A 26 -21.63 -30.40 60.10
C VAL A 26 -21.95 -29.54 61.32
N LEU A 27 -22.75 -28.49 61.08
CA LEU A 27 -24.03 -28.31 61.77
C LEU A 27 -25.09 -27.76 60.81
N VAL A 28 -26.32 -28.27 60.91
CA VAL A 28 -27.53 -27.71 60.29
C VAL A 28 -28.49 -27.37 61.42
N ALA A 29 -29.14 -26.18 61.36
CA ALA A 29 -30.56 -25.94 61.67
C ALA A 29 -30.84 -24.53 62.25
N VAL A 30 -32.04 -24.01 61.88
CA VAL A 30 -32.80 -22.89 62.47
C VAL A 30 -32.08 -21.56 62.73
N GLY A 31 -32.42 -20.56 61.91
CA GLY A 31 -32.04 -19.15 62.09
C GLY A 31 -33.06 -18.17 61.47
N SER A 32 -34.35 -18.49 61.52
CA SER A 32 -35.40 -17.65 60.94
C SER A 32 -35.48 -16.30 61.66
N PHE A 33 -35.11 -15.22 60.98
CA PHE A 33 -35.35 -13.85 61.44
C PHE A 33 -36.18 -13.08 60.42
N ASP A 34 -37.42 -12.77 60.79
CA ASP A 34 -38.41 -12.12 59.92
C ASP A 34 -38.09 -10.62 59.79
N ALA A 35 -37.35 -10.27 58.74
CA ALA A 35 -36.89 -8.92 58.46
C ALA A 35 -37.85 -8.16 57.54
N LYS A 36 -39.11 -8.01 57.97
CA LYS A 36 -40.17 -7.26 57.26
C LYS A 36 -39.94 -5.74 57.25
N ALA A 37 -38.87 -5.31 56.60
CA ALA A 37 -38.48 -3.91 56.43
C ALA A 37 -39.07 -3.34 55.12
N SER A 38 -40.33 -2.91 55.15
CA SER A 38 -40.97 -2.20 54.04
C SER A 38 -40.40 -0.79 53.86
N GLY A 39 -39.22 -0.70 53.23
CA GLY A 39 -38.50 0.54 52.93
C GLY A 39 -38.42 0.80 51.43
N GLY A 40 -39.51 1.27 50.82
CA GLY A 40 -39.49 1.70 49.42
C GLY A 40 -38.52 2.87 49.23
N SER A 41 -37.50 2.71 48.40
CA SER A 41 -36.56 3.80 48.10
C SER A 41 -37.24 4.82 47.19
N ILE A 42 -37.42 6.04 47.70
CA ILE A 42 -38.01 7.16 46.93
C ILE A 42 -36.93 7.91 46.11
N PHE A 43 -35.69 7.40 46.14
CA PHE A 43 -34.79 7.47 44.99
C PHE A 43 -34.83 6.11 44.30
N GLY A 44 -35.47 6.03 43.13
CA GLY A 44 -35.10 5.00 42.16
C GLY A 44 -33.66 5.24 41.73
N ASP A 45 -32.86 4.19 41.67
CA ASP A 45 -31.41 4.29 41.40
C ASP A 45 -31.10 4.96 40.05
N ASP A 46 -32.04 4.91 39.12
CA ASP A 46 -32.03 5.60 37.83
C ASP A 46 -31.70 7.08 37.91
N MET A 47 -32.18 7.83 38.92
CA MET A 47 -32.19 9.30 38.85
C MET A 47 -30.77 9.92 38.92
N VAL A 48 -29.86 9.29 39.67
CA VAL A 48 -28.45 9.72 39.76
C VAL A 48 -27.71 9.28 38.50
N VAL A 49 -27.90 8.03 38.08
CA VAL A 49 -27.31 7.44 36.88
C VAL A 49 -27.73 8.22 35.61
N ALA A 50 -28.99 8.63 35.51
CA ALA A 50 -29.53 9.43 34.41
C ALA A 50 -28.95 10.84 34.39
N ALA A 51 -28.90 11.55 35.52
CA ALA A 51 -28.34 12.90 35.61
C ALA A 51 -26.84 12.98 35.30
N LEU A 52 -26.14 11.85 35.38
CA LEU A 52 -24.73 11.72 34.99
C LEU A 52 -24.56 11.26 33.54
N LYS A 53 -25.34 10.28 33.07
CA LYS A 53 -25.40 9.90 31.64
C LYS A 53 -25.83 11.08 30.74
N LEU A 54 -26.66 11.99 31.26
CA LEU A 54 -27.07 13.25 30.60
C LEU A 54 -25.95 14.31 30.51
N SER A 55 -24.78 14.09 31.13
CA SER A 55 -23.64 15.02 31.02
C SER A 55 -22.91 14.95 29.66
N GLY A 56 -23.23 13.94 28.84
CA GLY A 56 -22.88 13.90 27.42
C GLY A 56 -23.55 15.05 26.67
N PHE A 57 -22.82 16.16 26.48
CA PHE A 57 -23.29 17.37 25.79
C PHE A 57 -23.88 17.03 24.41
N LYS A 58 -25.21 17.03 24.29
CA LYS A 58 -25.86 17.08 22.98
C LYS A 58 -25.42 18.38 22.30
N LYS A 59 -24.53 18.24 21.31
CA LYS A 59 -24.00 19.33 20.49
C LYS A 59 -25.13 19.93 19.65
N LYS A 60 -25.91 20.82 20.28
CA LYS A 60 -27.05 21.49 19.65
C LYS A 60 -26.53 22.32 18.49
N THR A 61 -26.80 21.88 17.27
CA THR A 61 -26.50 22.60 16.04
C THR A 61 -27.28 23.91 16.02
N ALA A 62 -26.62 25.00 16.39
CA ALA A 62 -27.12 26.34 16.14
C ALA A 62 -26.92 26.66 14.65
N ALA A 63 -27.95 27.18 14.00
CA ALA A 63 -27.80 27.83 12.70
C ALA A 63 -26.90 29.07 12.84
N PRO A 64 -26.11 29.44 11.81
CA PRO A 64 -25.28 30.63 11.87
C PRO A 64 -26.15 31.90 11.97
N PRO A 65 -25.76 32.90 12.79
CA PRO A 65 -26.40 34.22 12.77
C PRO A 65 -26.05 34.97 11.48
N ALA A 66 -26.95 35.85 11.04
CA ALA A 66 -26.75 36.69 9.85
C ALA A 66 -25.69 37.79 10.06
N GLU A 67 -25.24 38.36 8.94
CA GLU A 67 -24.12 39.30 8.86
C GLU A 67 -24.36 40.65 9.57
N THR A 68 -23.26 41.31 9.95
CA THR A 68 -23.19 42.75 10.21
C THR A 68 -22.13 43.38 9.30
N ALA A 69 -22.50 44.45 8.60
CA ALA A 69 -21.78 44.96 7.42
C ALA A 69 -20.41 45.63 7.68
N PRO A 70 -19.51 45.67 6.67
CA PRO A 70 -18.27 46.43 6.69
C PRO A 70 -18.45 47.94 6.33
N PRO A 71 -17.47 48.81 6.64
CA PRO A 71 -17.47 50.23 6.26
C PRO A 71 -17.09 50.48 4.76
N PRO A 72 -17.28 51.70 4.21
CA PRO A 72 -17.57 51.86 2.79
C PRO A 72 -16.44 52.38 1.86
N SER A 73 -16.65 52.10 0.56
CA SER A 73 -16.40 52.93 -0.65
C SER A 73 -14.98 53.35 -1.08
N VAL A 74 -14.60 52.90 -2.29
CA VAL A 74 -13.94 53.66 -3.38
C VAL A 74 -14.61 53.26 -4.72
N GLU A 75 -14.57 54.14 -5.73
CA GLU A 75 -15.23 54.05 -7.05
C GLU A 75 -14.45 53.16 -8.09
N GLU A 76 -14.85 52.85 -9.34
CA GLU A 76 -15.94 53.32 -10.23
C GLU A 76 -16.25 52.33 -11.42
N ALA A 77 -17.53 52.27 -11.87
CA ALA A 77 -18.04 51.94 -13.23
C ALA A 77 -17.73 50.55 -13.92
N PRO A 78 -18.32 50.21 -15.11
CA PRO A 78 -19.67 49.59 -15.18
C PRO A 78 -19.79 48.30 -16.06
N ALA A 79 -20.99 47.71 -16.10
CA ALA A 79 -21.33 46.41 -16.74
C ALA A 79 -21.58 46.45 -18.28
N PRO A 80 -21.90 45.31 -18.93
CA PRO A 80 -23.29 45.14 -19.38
C PRO A 80 -23.91 43.70 -19.42
N SER A 81 -25.26 43.69 -19.39
CA SER A 81 -26.23 42.78 -20.06
C SER A 81 -26.35 41.27 -19.72
N GLU A 82 -27.61 40.86 -19.50
CA GLU A 82 -28.15 39.49 -19.60
C GLU A 82 -28.18 38.97 -21.07
N PRO A 83 -28.62 37.71 -21.29
CA PRO A 83 -29.94 37.58 -21.94
C PRO A 83 -30.91 36.54 -21.33
N THR A 84 -32.20 36.73 -21.62
CA THR A 84 -33.34 35.96 -21.11
C THR A 84 -33.65 34.65 -21.84
N LYS A 85 -34.30 33.72 -21.10
CA LYS A 85 -35.38 32.79 -21.53
C LYS A 85 -35.27 32.03 -22.87
N MET A 86 -35.50 30.72 -22.80
CA MET A 86 -36.68 30.12 -23.47
C MET A 86 -37.37 29.11 -22.53
N VAL A 87 -38.61 28.75 -22.86
CA VAL A 87 -39.49 27.80 -22.16
C VAL A 87 -40.07 26.88 -23.23
N GLU A 88 -40.21 25.59 -22.94
CA GLU A 88 -41.15 24.72 -23.64
C GLU A 88 -41.79 23.76 -22.62
N GLU A 89 -42.94 23.17 -22.97
CA GLU A 89 -44.00 22.84 -22.01
C GLU A 89 -44.71 21.51 -22.35
N ALA A 90 -45.32 20.88 -21.34
CA ALA A 90 -46.30 19.78 -21.43
C ALA A 90 -45.76 18.40 -21.90
N ALA A 91 -46.41 17.26 -21.61
CA ALA A 91 -47.64 17.02 -20.81
C ALA A 91 -47.59 15.64 -20.13
N GLU A 92 -48.49 15.43 -19.15
CA GLU A 92 -49.35 14.24 -18.88
C GLU A 92 -48.79 12.80 -19.13
N ASP A 93 -49.02 11.80 -18.27
CA ASP A 93 -50.24 11.52 -17.49
C ASP A 93 -49.98 10.74 -16.18
N GLU A 94 -50.97 10.75 -15.28
CA GLU A 94 -51.13 9.88 -14.08
C GLU A 94 -52.39 8.97 -14.28
N PRO A 95 -52.90 8.15 -13.34
CA PRO A 95 -52.36 7.59 -12.09
C PRO A 95 -52.52 6.05 -11.98
N SER A 96 -52.17 5.45 -10.83
CA SER A 96 -53.07 4.60 -9.99
C SER A 96 -52.28 3.80 -8.92
N ALA A 97 -52.92 3.43 -7.80
CA ALA A 97 -52.28 2.81 -6.63
C ALA A 97 -53.03 1.58 -6.07
N ALA A 98 -52.27 0.67 -5.43
CA ALA A 98 -52.64 -0.35 -4.41
C ALA A 98 -51.31 -1.03 -3.97
N GLU A 99 -50.94 -1.21 -2.70
CA GLU A 99 -51.52 -2.06 -1.64
C GLU A 99 -51.47 -3.59 -1.94
N ALA A 100 -51.09 -4.51 -1.04
CA ALA A 100 -50.44 -4.39 0.29
C ALA A 100 -49.98 -5.78 0.85
N VAL A 101 -48.99 -5.76 1.77
CA VAL A 101 -48.84 -6.65 2.97
C VAL A 101 -48.50 -8.17 2.87
N GLU A 102 -47.49 -8.53 3.70
CA GLU A 102 -47.11 -9.77 4.43
C GLU A 102 -47.66 -11.18 4.11
N GLU A 103 -46.75 -12.17 4.05
CA GLU A 103 -46.56 -13.33 4.97
C GLU A 103 -45.43 -14.24 4.39
N ALA A 104 -44.79 -15.23 5.04
CA ALA A 104 -44.37 -15.48 6.43
C ALA A 104 -43.36 -16.68 6.42
N THR A 105 -42.66 -16.98 7.52
CA THR A 105 -41.59 -18.01 7.62
C THR A 105 -42.07 -19.37 8.18
N THR A 106 -41.47 -20.50 7.76
CA THR A 106 -41.18 -21.79 8.49
C THR A 106 -40.79 -22.90 7.49
N GLU A 107 -40.08 -24.01 7.79
CA GLU A 107 -39.26 -24.46 8.94
C GLU A 107 -38.26 -25.59 8.51
N GLU A 108 -37.35 -25.96 9.43
CA GLU A 108 -36.48 -27.17 9.41
C GLU A 108 -37.24 -28.40 10.03
N PRO A 109 -36.77 -29.69 10.06
CA PRO A 109 -35.56 -30.12 10.81
C PRO A 109 -34.80 -31.41 10.37
N ALA A 110 -33.58 -31.60 10.93
CA ALA A 110 -32.97 -32.74 11.67
C ALA A 110 -33.47 -34.23 11.51
N ASP A 111 -32.73 -35.32 11.84
CA ASP A 111 -31.35 -35.56 12.31
C ASP A 111 -30.93 -37.08 12.22
N GLU A 112 -29.83 -37.48 12.88
CA GLU A 112 -29.28 -38.83 13.19
C GLU A 112 -28.37 -39.53 12.12
N VAL A 113 -27.25 -40.24 12.38
CA VAL A 113 -26.17 -40.35 13.42
C VAL A 113 -25.66 -41.82 13.48
N VAL A 114 -24.36 -42.09 13.23
CA VAL A 114 -23.58 -43.28 13.70
C VAL A 114 -22.06 -42.99 13.69
N GLU A 115 -21.27 -43.61 14.59
CA GLU A 115 -19.77 -43.66 14.65
C GLU A 115 -19.21 -44.88 13.86
N GLU A 116 -17.92 -45.21 13.68
CA GLU A 116 -16.55 -44.82 14.12
C GLU A 116 -15.57 -45.22 12.95
N ALA A 117 -14.22 -45.10 12.86
CA ALA A 117 -13.09 -44.65 13.70
C ALA A 117 -11.86 -44.26 12.79
N PRO A 118 -10.78 -43.61 13.31
CA PRO A 118 -9.59 -43.19 12.52
C PRO A 118 -8.28 -43.96 12.92
N PRO A 119 -7.04 -43.62 12.46
CA PRO A 119 -6.59 -42.75 11.35
C PRO A 119 -5.55 -43.41 10.38
N GLU A 120 -5.20 -42.74 9.27
CA GLU A 120 -3.89 -42.87 8.58
C GLU A 120 -3.32 -41.49 8.18
N ALA A 121 -2.05 -41.43 7.73
CA ALA A 121 -1.19 -40.23 7.73
C ALA A 121 -0.76 -39.74 6.31
N PRO A 122 -0.19 -38.52 6.16
CA PRO A 122 -0.12 -37.81 4.87
C PRO A 122 1.28 -37.76 4.22
N PRO A 123 1.37 -37.32 2.95
CA PRO A 123 2.44 -36.47 2.41
C PRO A 123 1.97 -34.99 2.34
N ALA A 124 2.68 -33.94 2.77
CA ALA A 124 4.11 -33.58 2.73
C ALA A 124 4.41 -32.56 1.62
N GLU A 125 4.65 -31.31 2.03
CA GLU A 125 5.24 -30.24 1.22
C GLU A 125 6.75 -30.47 1.03
N VAL A 126 7.33 -29.93 -0.05
CA VAL A 126 8.79 -29.65 -0.10
C VAL A 126 9.02 -28.34 -0.86
N ALA A 127 9.78 -27.44 -0.25
CA ALA A 127 10.50 -26.36 -0.90
C ALA A 127 11.91 -26.32 -0.31
N GLU A 128 12.94 -26.13 -1.13
CA GLU A 128 14.27 -25.72 -0.65
C GLU A 128 15.12 -25.09 -1.77
N GLU A 129 16.17 -24.35 -1.37
CA GLU A 129 17.06 -23.59 -2.25
C GLU A 129 18.38 -24.35 -2.56
N ALA A 130 19.29 -23.72 -3.31
CA ALA A 130 20.61 -24.26 -3.67
C ALA A 130 21.60 -24.29 -2.48
N PRO A 131 22.74 -25.02 -2.59
CA PRO A 131 23.98 -24.27 -2.89
C PRO A 131 25.11 -25.00 -3.67
N ALA A 132 25.81 -24.20 -4.49
CA ALA A 132 27.26 -24.07 -4.69
C ALA A 132 28.26 -25.25 -4.97
N MET A 133 29.15 -24.92 -5.94
CA MET A 133 30.59 -25.28 -6.08
C MET A 133 31.07 -26.51 -6.88
N GLU A 134 32.32 -26.36 -7.38
CA GLU A 134 33.07 -27.10 -8.41
C GLU A 134 34.03 -28.16 -7.77
N PRO A 135 35.00 -28.83 -8.48
CA PRO A 135 35.33 -28.87 -9.92
C PRO A 135 35.71 -30.26 -10.51
N ALA A 136 36.05 -30.25 -11.82
CA ALA A 136 37.03 -31.10 -12.53
C ALA A 136 36.74 -32.59 -12.90
N ALA A 137 36.63 -32.81 -14.22
CA ALA A 137 37.16 -33.89 -15.08
C ALA A 137 37.38 -35.33 -14.55
N GLU A 138 36.80 -36.32 -15.26
CA GLU A 138 37.57 -37.15 -16.21
C GLU A 138 36.67 -37.79 -17.31
N VAL A 139 37.25 -38.66 -18.16
CA VAL A 139 36.71 -39.21 -19.42
C VAL A 139 35.85 -40.48 -19.21
N VAL A 140 34.90 -40.78 -20.11
CA VAL A 140 34.62 -42.13 -20.73
C VAL A 140 33.40 -42.11 -21.68
N GLU A 141 33.48 -42.99 -22.69
CA GLU A 141 32.52 -43.53 -23.68
C GLU A 141 31.06 -43.78 -23.21
N GLU A 142 30.03 -44.05 -24.05
CA GLU A 142 29.82 -44.08 -25.52
C GLU A 142 28.30 -44.26 -25.79
N VAL A 143 27.69 -43.56 -26.77
CA VAL A 143 26.48 -44.04 -27.50
C VAL A 143 26.44 -43.50 -28.94
N ALA A 144 26.36 -44.41 -29.91
CA ALA A 144 26.01 -44.18 -31.33
C ALA A 144 25.36 -45.49 -31.87
N PRO A 145 25.06 -45.70 -33.18
CA PRO A 145 25.06 -44.78 -34.32
C PRO A 145 23.80 -44.87 -35.25
N ALA A 146 23.58 -43.83 -36.06
CA ALA A 146 22.94 -43.88 -37.40
C ALA A 146 23.09 -42.49 -38.08
N ALA A 147 23.27 -42.32 -39.39
CA ALA A 147 23.35 -43.28 -40.50
C ALA A 147 24.52 -42.94 -41.46
N LEU A 148 24.79 -43.83 -42.43
CA LEU A 148 26.02 -43.81 -43.24
C LEU A 148 26.03 -42.74 -44.34
N ALA A 149 27.21 -42.16 -44.56
CA ALA A 149 27.69 -41.75 -45.89
C ALA A 149 28.93 -42.62 -46.23
N PRO A 150 29.13 -43.06 -47.49
CA PRO A 150 30.21 -43.97 -47.85
C PRO A 150 31.57 -43.27 -47.96
N ALA A 151 32.62 -44.00 -47.60
CA ALA A 151 34.03 -43.66 -47.79
C ALA A 151 34.65 -44.56 -48.91
N PRO A 152 35.92 -44.37 -49.33
CA PRO A 152 36.37 -44.73 -50.67
C PRO A 152 36.72 -46.21 -50.88
N VAL A 153 36.81 -46.59 -52.15
CA VAL A 153 37.41 -47.85 -52.62
C VAL A 153 38.80 -47.53 -53.20
N PRO A 154 39.88 -48.24 -52.79
CA PRO A 154 41.18 -48.13 -53.45
C PRO A 154 41.19 -48.93 -54.76
N VAL A 155 41.96 -48.48 -55.74
CA VAL A 155 42.23 -49.23 -56.98
C VAL A 155 43.74 -49.18 -57.23
N GLU A 156 44.34 -50.35 -57.39
CA GLU A 156 45.76 -50.54 -57.71
C GLU A 156 45.98 -50.48 -59.24
N ASP A 157 47.24 -50.51 -59.68
CA ASP A 157 47.60 -50.40 -61.09
C ASP A 157 47.02 -51.52 -61.97
N GLU A 158 46.34 -51.15 -63.06
CA GLU A 158 46.30 -51.98 -64.28
C GLU A 158 46.33 -51.06 -65.51
N VAL A 159 47.30 -51.30 -66.39
CA VAL A 159 47.57 -50.50 -67.59
C VAL A 159 47.08 -51.26 -68.84
N GLU A 160 46.25 -50.59 -69.65
CA GLU A 160 46.04 -50.95 -71.05
C GLU A 160 46.29 -49.71 -71.92
N ASP A 161 46.89 -49.92 -73.08
CA ASP A 161 47.50 -48.87 -73.89
C ASP A 161 46.47 -47.96 -74.57
N ILE A 162 46.72 -46.65 -74.51
CA ILE A 162 46.14 -45.65 -75.43
C ILE A 162 47.31 -45.11 -76.25
N GLU A 163 47.22 -45.22 -77.57
CA GLU A 163 48.26 -44.77 -78.49
C GLU A 163 48.45 -43.25 -78.38
N GLU A 164 49.62 -42.81 -77.90
CA GLU A 164 50.01 -41.39 -77.94
C GLU A 164 50.21 -40.96 -79.40
N GLU A 165 49.33 -40.10 -79.92
CA GLU A 165 49.71 -39.26 -81.06
C GLU A 165 50.87 -38.35 -80.61
N ASP A 166 51.96 -38.28 -81.40
CA ASP A 166 53.19 -37.51 -81.11
C ASP A 166 52.89 -36.05 -80.71
N LEU A 167 52.70 -35.80 -79.41
CA LEU A 167 52.74 -34.46 -78.84
C LEU A 167 54.21 -34.11 -78.62
N PRO A 168 54.79 -33.19 -79.41
CA PRO A 168 56.23 -32.94 -79.36
C PRO A 168 56.63 -32.40 -77.98
N MET A 169 57.72 -32.94 -77.45
CA MET A 169 58.38 -32.38 -76.26
C MET A 169 58.58 -30.87 -76.46
N PRO A 170 58.20 -30.00 -75.50
CA PRO A 170 58.49 -28.58 -75.59
C PRO A 170 60.01 -28.41 -75.65
N VAL A 171 60.51 -27.92 -76.78
CA VAL A 171 61.94 -27.81 -77.03
C VAL A 171 62.49 -26.65 -76.20
N ALA A 172 62.99 -26.96 -75.00
CA ALA A 172 63.67 -26.02 -74.13
C ALA A 172 64.90 -25.43 -74.85
N GLY A 173 64.72 -24.23 -75.41
CA GLY A 173 65.68 -23.58 -76.31
C GLY A 173 65.17 -22.31 -76.97
N GLY A 174 64.02 -21.78 -76.56
CA GLY A 174 63.58 -20.44 -76.93
C GLY A 174 64.34 -19.37 -76.15
N GLU A 175 64.75 -18.31 -76.84
CA GLU A 175 65.19 -17.04 -76.26
C GLU A 175 64.09 -16.00 -76.53
N LEU A 176 63.53 -15.42 -75.47
CA LEU A 176 62.61 -14.29 -75.54
C LEU A 176 63.34 -13.03 -75.07
N LEU A 177 63.69 -12.16 -76.02
CA LEU A 177 64.38 -10.89 -75.75
C LEU A 177 63.36 -9.78 -75.46
N ILE A 178 63.39 -9.24 -74.24
CA ILE A 178 62.45 -8.25 -73.73
C ILE A 178 63.18 -6.92 -73.53
N GLU A 179 62.89 -5.95 -74.39
CA GLU A 179 63.46 -4.60 -74.37
C GLU A 179 62.40 -3.54 -74.02
N SER A 180 62.84 -2.43 -73.42
CA SER A 180 61.98 -1.25 -73.23
C SER A 180 62.73 0.07 -73.34
N LYS A 181 61.97 1.15 -73.51
CA LYS A 181 62.46 2.54 -73.45
C LYS A 181 61.63 3.33 -72.42
N PRO A 182 62.22 3.86 -71.34
CA PRO A 182 63.60 3.64 -70.90
C PRO A 182 63.89 2.16 -70.57
N SER A 183 65.16 1.81 -70.48
CA SER A 183 65.64 0.51 -69.99
C SER A 183 65.80 0.51 -68.46
N GLY A 184 65.98 -0.67 -67.86
CA GLY A 184 66.06 -0.86 -66.41
C GLY A 184 64.70 -1.12 -65.75
N ILE A 185 63.70 -1.54 -66.53
CA ILE A 185 62.31 -1.73 -66.08
C ILE A 185 62.11 -3.17 -65.63
N LYS A 186 61.49 -3.38 -64.46
CA LYS A 186 61.25 -4.72 -63.89
C LYS A 186 60.43 -5.56 -64.85
N VAL A 187 60.86 -6.80 -65.10
CA VAL A 187 60.17 -7.77 -65.97
C VAL A 187 59.68 -8.93 -65.11
N PHE A 188 58.39 -9.24 -65.25
CA PHE A 188 57.79 -10.47 -64.76
C PHE A 188 57.35 -11.33 -65.96
N VAL A 189 57.46 -12.65 -65.85
CA VAL A 189 56.87 -13.60 -66.81
C VAL A 189 56.04 -14.61 -66.02
N ASP A 190 54.79 -14.80 -66.41
CA ASP A 190 53.78 -15.66 -65.74
C ASP A 190 53.64 -15.42 -64.21
N GLY A 191 54.00 -14.21 -63.77
CA GLY A 191 53.97 -13.77 -62.36
C GLY A 191 55.29 -13.84 -61.60
N GLU A 192 56.36 -14.43 -62.14
CA GLU A 192 57.68 -14.48 -61.51
C GLU A 192 58.58 -13.31 -61.95
N GLU A 193 59.27 -12.63 -61.03
CA GLU A 193 60.17 -11.50 -61.37
C GLU A 193 61.53 -12.03 -61.87
N LEU A 194 61.79 -11.90 -63.17
CA LEU A 194 62.99 -12.47 -63.81
C LEU A 194 64.14 -11.46 -64.00
N GLY A 195 63.91 -10.16 -63.85
CA GLY A 195 64.98 -9.16 -63.90
C GLY A 195 64.54 -7.77 -64.35
N VAL A 196 65.41 -7.10 -65.12
CA VAL A 196 65.16 -5.76 -65.67
C VAL A 196 65.58 -5.67 -67.14
N THR A 197 64.90 -4.83 -67.93
CA THR A 197 65.17 -4.66 -69.37
C THR A 197 66.53 -4.00 -69.69
N PRO A 198 67.22 -4.36 -70.79
CA PRO A 198 66.96 -5.51 -71.67
C PRO A 198 67.22 -6.83 -70.94
N LEU A 199 66.27 -7.77 -71.06
CA LEU A 199 66.35 -9.10 -70.47
C LEU A 199 66.18 -10.15 -71.57
N ALA A 200 67.08 -11.10 -71.67
CA ALA A 200 66.84 -12.33 -72.43
C ALA A 200 66.36 -13.41 -71.45
N VAL A 201 65.23 -14.04 -71.75
CA VAL A 201 64.71 -15.18 -70.98
C VAL A 201 64.88 -16.43 -71.82
N GLU A 202 65.68 -17.38 -71.32
CA GLU A 202 65.93 -18.67 -71.97
C GLU A 202 65.02 -19.76 -71.37
N GLY A 203 64.62 -20.74 -72.20
CA GLY A 203 63.98 -21.96 -71.72
C GLY A 203 62.47 -21.89 -71.44
N LEU A 204 61.82 -20.79 -71.85
CA LEU A 204 60.35 -20.75 -71.95
C LEU A 204 59.84 -21.82 -72.94
N ALA A 205 58.62 -22.30 -72.71
CA ALA A 205 57.97 -23.26 -73.60
C ALA A 205 57.42 -22.55 -74.86
N ASP A 206 57.10 -23.30 -75.91
CA ASP A 206 56.48 -22.73 -77.10
C ASP A 206 54.95 -22.58 -76.91
N THR A 207 54.59 -21.75 -75.92
CA THR A 207 53.22 -21.54 -75.43
C THR A 207 52.95 -20.06 -75.15
N SER A 208 51.70 -19.72 -74.83
CA SER A 208 51.34 -18.36 -74.44
C SER A 208 51.86 -17.99 -73.05
N HIS A 209 52.66 -16.94 -72.94
CA HIS A 209 53.26 -16.44 -71.69
C HIS A 209 52.87 -14.98 -71.43
N GLU A 210 52.45 -14.63 -70.22
CA GLU A 210 52.16 -13.23 -69.85
C GLU A 210 53.44 -12.51 -69.42
N VAL A 211 53.82 -11.45 -70.14
CA VAL A 211 55.01 -10.64 -69.86
C VAL A 211 54.59 -9.27 -69.35
N ILE A 212 55.00 -8.93 -68.12
CA ILE A 212 54.63 -7.68 -67.44
C ILE A 212 55.87 -6.83 -67.18
N LEU A 213 55.88 -5.60 -67.71
CA LEU A 213 56.96 -4.62 -67.49
C LEU A 213 56.50 -3.54 -66.51
N TYR A 214 57.07 -3.48 -65.30
CA TYR A 214 56.69 -2.53 -64.25
C TYR A 214 57.65 -1.34 -64.13
N HIS A 215 57.16 -0.13 -64.40
CA HIS A 215 57.86 1.14 -64.25
C HIS A 215 57.30 1.90 -63.02
N PRO A 216 58.13 2.22 -62.00
CA PRO A 216 57.64 2.80 -60.73
C PRO A 216 56.76 4.05 -60.85
N GLU A 217 57.03 4.93 -61.82
CA GLU A 217 56.27 6.18 -62.06
C GLU A 217 55.26 6.11 -63.23
N LYS A 218 55.12 4.95 -63.90
CA LYS A 218 54.25 4.81 -65.10
C LYS A 218 53.34 3.58 -65.07
N GLY A 219 53.39 2.79 -63.99
CA GLY A 219 52.60 1.57 -63.84
C GLY A 219 53.24 0.38 -64.55
N ALA A 220 52.46 -0.70 -64.67
CA ALA A 220 52.84 -1.86 -65.46
C ALA A 220 52.30 -1.79 -66.90
N PHE A 221 52.94 -2.52 -67.81
CA PHE A 221 52.45 -2.84 -69.13
C PHE A 221 52.45 -4.36 -69.27
N SER A 222 51.29 -4.99 -69.47
CA SER A 222 51.18 -6.43 -69.74
C SER A 222 51.02 -6.68 -71.23
N GLN A 223 51.75 -7.66 -71.74
CA GLN A 223 51.62 -8.20 -73.09
C GLN A 223 51.76 -9.72 -73.04
N VAL A 224 50.80 -10.44 -73.63
CA VAL A 224 50.93 -11.88 -73.85
C VAL A 224 51.81 -12.10 -75.07
N SER A 225 52.87 -12.90 -74.91
CA SER A 225 53.59 -13.53 -76.02
C SER A 225 52.86 -14.81 -76.41
N GLU A 226 52.68 -15.09 -77.69
CA GLU A 226 52.06 -16.34 -78.18
C GLU A 226 53.07 -17.52 -78.22
N SER A 227 54.35 -17.26 -77.95
CA SER A 227 55.47 -18.21 -77.97
C SER A 227 56.55 -17.79 -76.96
N GLY A 228 57.33 -18.76 -76.47
CA GLY A 228 58.57 -18.53 -75.71
C GLY A 228 59.80 -18.14 -76.55
N VAL A 229 59.63 -17.92 -77.86
CA VAL A 229 60.69 -17.46 -78.78
C VAL A 229 60.35 -16.08 -79.34
N GLY A 230 61.30 -15.15 -79.33
CA GLY A 230 61.21 -13.94 -80.15
C GLY A 230 61.71 -12.66 -79.49
N LYS A 231 61.07 -11.54 -79.82
CA LYS A 231 61.44 -10.23 -79.28
C LYS A 231 60.23 -9.36 -78.95
N ILE A 232 60.16 -8.90 -77.71
CA ILE A 232 59.22 -7.90 -77.21
C ILE A 232 59.95 -6.56 -77.09
N TYR A 233 59.34 -5.48 -77.55
CA TYR A 233 59.85 -4.12 -77.39
C TYR A 233 58.73 -3.18 -76.96
N VAL A 234 58.89 -2.51 -75.81
CA VAL A 234 57.88 -1.61 -75.24
C VAL A 234 58.44 -0.21 -75.05
N ASP A 235 57.92 0.76 -75.81
CA ASP A 235 58.25 2.17 -75.60
C ASP A 235 57.28 2.80 -74.59
N LEU A 236 57.73 2.94 -73.35
CA LEU A 236 56.99 3.55 -72.25
C LEU A 236 57.06 5.09 -72.29
N THR A 237 57.52 5.70 -73.40
CA THR A 237 57.58 7.16 -73.56
C THR A 237 56.47 7.75 -74.44
N GLU A 238 55.63 6.93 -75.08
CA GLU A 238 54.46 7.42 -75.83
C GLU A 238 53.19 7.48 -74.96
N GLU A 239 52.43 8.57 -75.08
CA GLU A 239 51.13 8.73 -74.42
C GLU A 239 50.05 7.95 -75.19
N GLY A 240 49.70 6.76 -74.71
CA GLY A 240 48.67 5.92 -75.34
C GLY A 240 48.70 4.43 -75.00
N GLY A 241 49.77 3.94 -74.36
CA GLY A 241 49.81 2.56 -73.85
C GLY A 241 48.78 2.32 -72.74
N LEU A 242 48.22 1.10 -72.69
CA LEU A 242 47.34 0.61 -71.62
C LEU A 242 48.15 0.38 -70.33
N GLY A 243 48.59 1.47 -69.70
CA GLY A 243 49.29 1.40 -68.42
C GLY A 243 48.38 0.89 -67.31
N VAL A 244 48.95 0.17 -66.36
CA VAL A 244 48.27 -0.43 -65.21
C VAL A 244 48.38 0.50 -64.00
N GLY A 245 47.26 0.76 -63.33
CA GLY A 245 47.22 1.37 -62.01
C GLY A 245 47.06 0.30 -60.91
N VAL A 246 47.09 0.71 -59.66
CA VAL A 246 46.86 -0.17 -58.50
C VAL A 246 45.51 0.14 -57.88
N LEU A 247 44.66 -0.86 -57.73
CA LEU A 247 43.39 -0.74 -57.03
C LEU A 247 43.50 -1.32 -55.62
N LYS A 248 43.37 -0.46 -54.61
CA LYS A 248 43.28 -0.84 -53.19
C LYS A 248 41.82 -0.80 -52.74
N ILE A 249 41.33 -1.86 -52.12
CA ILE A 249 39.94 -1.96 -51.65
C ILE A 249 39.93 -2.45 -50.20
N GLU A 250 39.43 -1.60 -49.30
CA GLU A 250 39.20 -1.87 -47.89
C GLU A 250 37.68 -1.89 -47.63
N SER A 251 37.24 -2.63 -46.61
CA SER A 251 35.83 -2.57 -46.19
C SER A 251 35.62 -2.80 -44.71
N ALA A 252 34.52 -2.25 -44.19
CA ALA A 252 33.97 -2.60 -42.88
C ALA A 252 32.64 -3.35 -43.08
N PRO A 253 32.54 -4.65 -42.72
CA PRO A 253 33.58 -5.51 -42.15
C PRO A 253 34.65 -5.95 -43.18
N ASP A 254 35.76 -6.52 -42.70
CA ASP A 254 36.75 -7.22 -43.53
C ASP A 254 36.18 -8.50 -44.16
N ASN A 255 36.93 -9.13 -45.06
CA ASN A 255 36.57 -10.37 -45.75
C ASN A 255 35.22 -10.27 -46.49
N VAL A 256 35.00 -9.15 -47.19
CA VAL A 256 33.93 -8.95 -48.18
C VAL A 256 34.44 -9.45 -49.53
N ARG A 257 33.61 -10.17 -50.29
CA ARG A 257 33.96 -10.60 -51.65
C ARG A 257 34.00 -9.41 -52.59
N VAL A 258 35.08 -9.33 -53.36
CA VAL A 258 35.28 -8.34 -54.42
C VAL A 258 35.20 -9.03 -55.77
N ASP A 259 34.29 -8.56 -56.62
CA ASP A 259 34.28 -8.86 -58.06
C ASP A 259 34.54 -7.54 -58.83
N ILE A 260 35.46 -7.57 -59.80
CA ILE A 260 35.82 -6.44 -60.67
C ILE A 260 35.37 -6.79 -62.10
N ASP A 261 34.55 -5.92 -62.70
CA ASP A 261 33.95 -6.10 -64.03
C ASP A 261 33.24 -7.45 -64.23
N GLY A 262 32.65 -7.98 -63.14
CA GLY A 262 31.98 -9.28 -63.10
C GLY A 262 32.92 -10.49 -62.96
N LYS A 263 34.24 -10.29 -62.86
CA LYS A 263 35.22 -11.34 -62.53
C LYS A 263 35.57 -11.30 -61.05
N ARG A 264 35.58 -12.46 -60.38
CA ARG A 264 35.95 -12.54 -58.96
C ARG A 264 37.44 -12.22 -58.77
N ALA A 265 37.71 -11.16 -58.00
CA ALA A 265 39.07 -10.66 -57.78
C ALA A 265 39.66 -11.09 -56.42
N GLY A 266 38.85 -11.19 -55.37
CA GLY A 266 39.35 -11.64 -54.06
C GLY A 266 38.41 -11.40 -52.88
N LEU A 267 39.01 -11.21 -51.71
CA LEU A 267 38.37 -10.73 -50.48
C LEU A 267 39.05 -9.45 -50.01
N THR A 268 38.33 -8.57 -49.29
CA THR A 268 38.93 -7.39 -48.65
C THR A 268 39.70 -7.73 -47.36
N PRO A 269 40.78 -6.99 -47.03
CA PRO A 269 41.42 -5.96 -47.83
C PRO A 269 42.14 -6.54 -49.07
N LEU A 270 41.91 -5.93 -50.23
CA LEU A 270 42.48 -6.34 -51.52
C LEU A 270 43.41 -5.24 -52.05
N THR A 271 44.50 -5.63 -52.72
CA THR A 271 45.35 -4.71 -53.50
C THR A 271 45.80 -5.44 -54.75
N GLN A 272 45.40 -4.96 -55.92
CA GLN A 272 45.55 -5.66 -57.19
C GLN A 272 45.92 -4.67 -58.30
N PRO A 273 46.90 -4.98 -59.18
CA PRO A 273 47.10 -4.24 -60.42
C PRO A 273 45.89 -4.40 -61.36
N VAL A 274 45.40 -3.28 -61.92
CA VAL A 274 44.28 -3.22 -62.87
C VAL A 274 44.65 -2.27 -64.02
N VAL A 275 44.15 -2.53 -65.23
CA VAL A 275 44.35 -1.65 -66.39
C VAL A 275 43.83 -0.23 -66.07
N ALA A 276 44.42 0.81 -66.66
CA ALA A 276 43.89 2.16 -66.54
C ALA A 276 42.56 2.31 -67.30
N GLY A 277 41.56 2.88 -66.65
CA GLY A 277 40.20 3.00 -67.17
C GLY A 277 39.14 3.06 -66.07
N LEU A 278 37.87 2.96 -66.48
CA LEU A 278 36.73 2.92 -65.58
C LEU A 278 36.34 1.47 -65.27
N HIS A 279 36.47 1.07 -64.01
CA HIS A 279 36.17 -0.27 -63.51
C HIS A 279 34.93 -0.28 -62.62
N LYS A 280 34.15 -1.37 -62.71
CA LYS A 280 32.96 -1.61 -61.91
C LYS A 280 33.24 -2.67 -60.86
N ILE A 281 33.18 -2.28 -59.59
CA ILE A 281 33.46 -3.10 -58.42
C ILE A 281 32.15 -3.48 -57.75
N LEU A 282 31.94 -4.78 -57.51
CA LEU A 282 30.84 -5.30 -56.69
C LEU A 282 31.38 -5.87 -55.39
N LEU A 283 30.90 -5.33 -54.27
CA LEU A 283 31.17 -5.79 -52.91
C LEU A 283 29.99 -6.60 -52.39
N SER A 284 30.21 -7.87 -52.04
CA SER A 284 29.18 -8.79 -51.56
C SER A 284 29.60 -9.56 -50.31
N LYS A 285 28.68 -9.74 -49.36
CA LYS A 285 28.89 -10.56 -48.16
C LYS A 285 27.55 -11.04 -47.59
N ASP A 286 27.54 -12.25 -47.05
CA ASP A 286 26.32 -12.86 -46.49
C ASP A 286 25.75 -12.06 -45.31
N GLY A 287 24.44 -11.84 -45.32
CA GLY A 287 23.73 -10.95 -44.40
C GLY A 287 24.04 -9.45 -44.55
N PHE A 288 24.72 -9.01 -45.62
CA PHE A 288 24.95 -7.58 -45.92
C PHE A 288 24.23 -7.16 -47.21
N VAL A 289 23.94 -5.87 -47.34
CA VAL A 289 23.49 -5.26 -48.60
C VAL A 289 24.68 -5.21 -49.55
N GLU A 290 24.49 -5.67 -50.79
CA GLU A 290 25.53 -5.63 -51.82
C GLU A 290 25.76 -4.19 -52.30
N LYS A 291 27.01 -3.81 -52.55
CA LYS A 291 27.37 -2.45 -52.95
C LYS A 291 28.15 -2.44 -54.25
N GLU A 292 27.62 -1.72 -55.24
CA GLU A 292 28.25 -1.51 -56.54
C GLU A 292 28.88 -0.12 -56.61
N ILE A 293 30.08 -0.04 -57.18
CA ILE A 293 30.93 1.16 -57.20
C ILE A 293 31.60 1.26 -58.57
N SER A 294 31.65 2.45 -59.17
CA SER A 294 32.46 2.73 -60.35
C SER A 294 33.68 3.55 -59.97
N VAL A 295 34.87 3.14 -60.41
CA VAL A 295 36.16 3.77 -60.07
C VAL A 295 36.97 3.98 -61.32
N GLU A 296 37.44 5.20 -61.55
CA GLU A 296 38.39 5.54 -62.60
C GLU A 296 39.82 5.38 -62.06
N ILE A 297 40.69 4.73 -62.83
CA ILE A 297 42.06 4.38 -62.44
C ILE A 297 43.02 4.92 -63.51
N SER A 298 43.94 5.81 -63.13
CA SER A 298 45.00 6.29 -64.02
C SER A 298 46.19 5.32 -64.05
N ALA A 299 46.92 5.29 -65.17
CA ALA A 299 48.16 4.51 -65.29
C ALA A 299 49.20 4.96 -64.25
N GLY A 300 49.76 4.02 -63.49
CA GLY A 300 50.75 4.29 -62.44
C GLY A 300 50.21 4.91 -61.14
N GLU A 301 48.93 5.30 -61.08
CA GLU A 301 48.32 5.80 -59.83
C GLU A 301 47.76 4.67 -58.96
N THR A 302 47.50 4.96 -57.68
CA THR A 302 46.82 4.04 -56.75
C THR A 302 45.42 4.56 -56.42
N ALA A 303 44.39 3.98 -57.03
CA ALA A 303 43.01 4.22 -56.66
C ALA A 303 42.68 3.49 -55.34
N THR A 304 42.03 4.18 -54.39
CA THR A 304 41.65 3.58 -53.11
C THR A 304 40.14 3.66 -52.88
N VAL A 305 39.52 2.52 -52.62
CA VAL A 305 38.14 2.36 -52.17
C VAL A 305 38.17 1.93 -50.71
N SER A 306 37.38 2.57 -49.86
CA SER A 306 37.23 2.18 -48.45
C SER A 306 35.76 2.32 -48.07
N GLU A 307 35.09 1.19 -47.84
CA GLU A 307 33.61 1.14 -47.86
C GLU A 307 32.98 0.37 -46.70
N LYS A 308 31.93 0.94 -46.12
CA LYS A 308 31.14 0.26 -45.08
C LYS A 308 29.92 -0.38 -45.70
N LEU A 309 29.78 -1.69 -45.56
CA LEU A 309 28.55 -2.40 -45.93
C LEU A 309 27.51 -2.25 -44.82
N GLU A 310 26.25 -2.12 -45.23
CA GLU A 310 25.10 -2.10 -44.32
C GLU A 310 24.62 -3.53 -44.08
N GLU A 311 24.28 -3.86 -42.83
CA GLU A 311 23.73 -5.18 -42.50
C GLU A 311 22.28 -5.26 -42.97
N ARG A 312 21.87 -6.41 -43.53
CA ARG A 312 20.47 -6.63 -43.89
C ARG A 312 19.62 -6.60 -42.63
N ALA A 313 18.59 -5.75 -42.64
CA ALA A 313 17.70 -5.57 -41.52
C ALA A 313 16.94 -6.86 -41.14
N GLY A 314 16.55 -6.94 -39.88
CA GLY A 314 15.53 -7.85 -39.41
C GLY A 314 14.16 -7.17 -39.37
N SER A 315 13.25 -7.78 -38.62
CA SER A 315 11.90 -7.27 -38.39
C SER A 315 11.39 -7.79 -37.04
N MET A 316 10.36 -7.15 -36.50
CA MET A 316 9.66 -7.62 -35.30
C MET A 316 8.17 -7.77 -35.54
N LEU A 317 7.55 -8.71 -34.83
CA LEU A 317 6.10 -8.87 -34.73
C LEU A 317 5.71 -8.69 -33.26
N VAL A 318 5.18 -7.52 -32.92
CA VAL A 318 4.77 -7.18 -31.55
C VAL A 318 3.28 -7.46 -31.38
N ILE A 319 2.92 -8.23 -30.36
CA ILE A 319 1.53 -8.54 -30.03
C ILE A 319 1.28 -8.10 -28.59
N VAL A 320 0.40 -7.10 -28.43
CA VAL A 320 0.04 -6.54 -27.11
C VAL A 320 -1.34 -7.02 -26.69
N GLN A 321 -1.45 -7.55 -25.46
CA GLN A 321 -2.71 -7.94 -24.84
C GLN A 321 -2.90 -7.18 -23.51
N PRO A 322 -4.06 -6.52 -23.30
CA PRO A 322 -5.08 -6.18 -24.31
C PRO A 322 -4.57 -5.16 -25.32
N SER A 323 -5.03 -5.25 -26.57
CA SER A 323 -4.62 -4.36 -27.66
C SER A 323 -5.08 -2.91 -27.46
N GLY A 324 -4.60 -2.00 -28.31
CA GLY A 324 -4.82 -0.56 -28.18
C GLY A 324 -3.78 0.14 -27.30
N ALA A 325 -2.55 -0.39 -27.24
CA ALA A 325 -1.40 0.25 -26.60
C ALA A 325 -0.51 0.96 -27.64
N GLU A 326 0.08 2.10 -27.28
CA GLU A 326 1.17 2.71 -28.03
C GLU A 326 2.44 1.86 -27.87
N VAL A 327 3.11 1.54 -28.99
CA VAL A 327 4.36 0.77 -29.01
C VAL A 327 5.52 1.70 -29.38
N ILE A 328 6.59 1.64 -28.60
CA ILE A 328 7.76 2.53 -28.71
C ILE A 328 9.01 1.65 -28.85
N LEU A 329 9.83 1.93 -29.86
CA LEU A 329 11.09 1.24 -30.16
C LEU A 329 12.24 2.23 -30.10
N ASP A 330 13.24 1.97 -29.27
CA ASP A 330 14.43 2.81 -29.08
C ASP A 330 14.09 4.30 -28.88
N GLY A 331 13.04 4.57 -28.07
CA GLY A 331 12.50 5.91 -27.80
C GLY A 331 11.59 6.51 -28.88
N HIS A 332 11.40 5.85 -30.02
CA HIS A 332 10.56 6.31 -31.13
C HIS A 332 9.20 5.63 -31.10
N SER A 333 8.11 6.42 -31.07
CA SER A 333 6.74 5.87 -31.15
C SER A 333 6.45 5.34 -32.55
N LEU A 334 5.88 4.14 -32.60
CA LEU A 334 5.42 3.45 -33.81
C LEU A 334 3.88 3.42 -33.91
N GLY A 335 3.19 4.13 -33.01
CA GLY A 335 1.73 4.21 -32.96
C GLY A 335 1.05 3.06 -32.20
N ILE A 336 -0.27 2.95 -32.38
CA ILE A 336 -1.14 2.13 -31.53
C ILE A 336 -1.33 0.71 -32.12
N ALA A 337 -0.87 -0.29 -31.39
CA ALA A 337 -1.03 -1.71 -31.72
C ALA A 337 -2.47 -2.19 -31.43
N GLN A 338 -3.37 -2.02 -32.40
CA GLN A 338 -4.74 -2.55 -32.37
C GLN A 338 -4.82 -4.08 -32.54
N GLY A 339 -3.72 -4.70 -32.95
CA GLY A 339 -3.52 -6.14 -33.12
C GLY A 339 -2.01 -6.43 -33.30
N PRO A 340 -1.63 -7.54 -33.93
CA PRO A 340 -0.22 -7.83 -34.26
C PRO A 340 0.40 -6.73 -35.14
N LEU A 341 1.37 -6.00 -34.58
CA LEU A 341 2.09 -4.91 -35.22
C LEU A 341 3.41 -5.43 -35.80
N LYS A 342 3.54 -5.46 -37.14
CA LYS A 342 4.82 -5.76 -37.79
C LYS A 342 5.66 -4.49 -37.94
N ILE A 343 6.86 -4.52 -37.37
CA ILE A 343 7.89 -3.50 -37.55
C ILE A 343 8.88 -4.05 -38.59
N ALA A 344 9.01 -3.37 -39.73
CA ALA A 344 9.94 -3.72 -40.80
C ALA A 344 11.29 -3.00 -40.62
N ASP A 345 12.29 -3.46 -41.35
CA ASP A 345 13.59 -2.80 -41.55
C ASP A 345 14.32 -2.39 -40.26
N VAL A 346 14.17 -3.22 -39.22
CA VAL A 346 14.79 -3.03 -37.91
C VAL A 346 16.26 -3.46 -37.99
N PRO A 347 17.24 -2.63 -37.60
CA PRO A 347 18.64 -3.04 -37.59
C PRO A 347 18.88 -4.34 -36.79
N PRO A 348 19.85 -5.19 -37.15
CA PRO A 348 20.26 -6.30 -36.30
C PRO A 348 21.00 -5.75 -35.08
N GLY A 349 20.63 -6.22 -33.88
CA GLY A 349 21.15 -5.63 -32.65
C GLY A 349 20.40 -6.04 -31.39
N ILE A 350 20.48 -5.19 -30.36
CA ILE A 350 19.68 -5.24 -29.14
C ILE A 350 18.95 -3.90 -29.04
N HIS A 351 17.64 -3.97 -28.81
CA HIS A 351 16.72 -2.84 -28.84
C HIS A 351 15.95 -2.71 -27.53
N GLU A 352 15.53 -1.50 -27.20
CA GLU A 352 14.53 -1.25 -26.17
C GLU A 352 13.14 -1.17 -26.78
N LEU A 353 12.27 -2.10 -26.42
CA LEU A 353 10.86 -2.08 -26.78
C LEU A 353 10.03 -1.77 -25.54
N SER A 354 9.13 -0.80 -25.62
CA SER A 354 8.16 -0.50 -24.57
C SER A 354 6.74 -0.37 -25.13
N ALA A 355 5.75 -0.52 -24.25
CA ALA A 355 4.34 -0.38 -24.57
C ALA A 355 3.60 0.35 -23.45
N VAL A 356 2.81 1.35 -23.83
CA VAL A 356 2.09 2.25 -22.92
C VAL A 356 0.61 2.26 -23.29
N LYS A 357 -0.28 2.25 -22.29
CA LYS A 357 -1.73 2.33 -22.51
C LYS A 357 -2.41 2.94 -21.29
N ASP A 358 -3.35 3.86 -21.52
CA ASP A 358 -4.13 4.49 -20.46
C ASP A 358 -4.88 3.44 -19.62
N GLY A 359 -4.73 3.53 -18.30
CA GLY A 359 -5.29 2.57 -17.35
C GLY A 359 -4.51 1.25 -17.24
N TYR A 360 -3.28 1.17 -17.74
CA TYR A 360 -2.39 0.00 -17.62
C TYR A 360 -0.99 0.40 -17.15
N VAL A 361 -0.33 -0.51 -16.44
CA VAL A 361 1.07 -0.37 -16.04
C VAL A 361 1.94 -0.44 -17.30
N ALA A 362 2.78 0.57 -17.51
CA ALA A 362 3.69 0.63 -18.64
C ALA A 362 4.71 -0.53 -18.61
N TRP A 363 4.97 -1.12 -19.77
CA TRP A 363 5.89 -2.24 -19.95
C TRP A 363 7.13 -1.80 -20.74
N SER A 364 8.33 -2.23 -20.34
CA SER A 364 9.55 -2.10 -21.14
C SER A 364 10.41 -3.36 -21.06
N ARG A 365 11.16 -3.62 -22.13
CA ARG A 365 12.23 -4.61 -22.23
C ARG A 365 13.39 -4.02 -23.03
N ASN A 366 14.52 -3.77 -22.37
CA ASN A 366 15.74 -3.19 -22.93
C ASN A 366 16.70 -4.21 -23.61
N ASN A 367 16.25 -5.45 -23.83
CA ASN A 367 17.09 -6.53 -24.35
C ASN A 367 16.46 -7.34 -25.51
N VAL A 368 15.61 -6.70 -26.31
CA VAL A 368 15.02 -7.37 -27.49
C VAL A 368 16.08 -7.52 -28.57
N LYS A 369 16.58 -8.74 -28.76
CA LYS A 369 17.60 -9.05 -29.76
C LYS A 369 16.97 -9.27 -31.14
N VAL A 370 17.36 -8.48 -32.13
CA VAL A 370 16.90 -8.60 -33.53
C VAL A 370 17.99 -9.25 -34.39
N GLN A 371 17.58 -10.18 -35.25
CA GLN A 371 18.46 -10.92 -36.17
C GLN A 371 18.18 -10.51 -37.63
N ARG A 372 19.26 -10.45 -38.43
CA ARG A 372 19.21 -10.18 -39.88
C ARG A 372 18.22 -11.10 -40.59
N GLU A 373 17.45 -10.54 -41.52
CA GLU A 373 16.48 -11.27 -42.38
C GLU A 373 15.41 -12.10 -41.64
N ARG A 374 15.26 -11.95 -40.32
CA ARG A 374 14.31 -12.70 -39.48
C ARG A 374 13.20 -11.80 -38.94
N THR A 375 12.11 -12.42 -38.49
CA THR A 375 11.03 -11.74 -37.75
C THR A 375 11.01 -12.26 -36.32
N GLU A 376 11.47 -11.46 -35.38
CA GLU A 376 11.43 -11.79 -33.94
C GLU A 376 10.05 -11.45 -33.38
N THR A 377 9.41 -12.40 -32.67
CA THR A 377 8.05 -12.19 -32.15
C THR A 377 8.10 -11.84 -30.67
N VAL A 378 7.48 -10.71 -30.29
CA VAL A 378 7.43 -10.22 -28.91
C VAL A 378 5.99 -10.17 -28.43
N LEU A 379 5.69 -10.96 -27.39
CA LEU A 379 4.40 -10.96 -26.71
C LEU A 379 4.48 -10.03 -25.49
N ILE A 380 3.56 -9.08 -25.40
CA ILE A 380 3.44 -8.11 -24.32
C ILE A 380 2.09 -8.31 -23.63
N SER A 381 2.11 -8.51 -22.31
CA SER A 381 0.91 -8.61 -21.48
C SER A 381 0.90 -7.45 -20.48
N LEU A 382 -0.04 -6.51 -20.66
CA LEU A 382 -0.17 -5.32 -19.82
C LEU A 382 -1.10 -5.59 -18.64
N GLN A 383 -0.65 -5.27 -17.43
CA GLN A 383 -1.49 -5.34 -16.23
C GLN A 383 -2.33 -4.06 -16.11
N PRO A 384 -3.63 -4.16 -15.81
CA PRO A 384 -4.46 -2.97 -15.59
C PRO A 384 -3.98 -2.22 -14.34
N GLN A 385 -3.83 -0.91 -14.46
CA GLN A 385 -3.51 -0.04 -13.34
C GLN A 385 -4.83 0.32 -12.64
N THR A 386 -5.16 -0.43 -11.59
CA THR A 386 -6.36 -0.19 -10.79
C THR A 386 -6.29 1.18 -10.11
N SER A 387 -7.34 1.98 -10.27
CA SER A 387 -7.59 3.20 -9.49
C SER A 387 -8.25 2.91 -8.15
N GLU A 388 -8.68 1.67 -7.91
CA GLU A 388 -9.29 1.19 -6.67
C GLU A 388 -8.35 0.29 -5.88
N ALA A 389 -8.52 0.27 -4.56
CA ALA A 389 -7.95 -0.70 -3.64
C ALA A 389 -9.06 -1.57 -3.03
N ASN A 390 -8.86 -2.89 -2.97
CA ASN A 390 -9.67 -3.79 -2.16
C ASN A 390 -9.10 -3.80 -0.73
N VAL A 391 -9.83 -3.24 0.23
CA VAL A 391 -9.37 -3.02 1.59
C VAL A 391 -10.13 -3.90 2.58
N ARG A 392 -9.41 -4.58 3.48
CA ARG A 392 -9.99 -5.37 4.57
C ARG A 392 -9.47 -4.93 5.93
N ILE A 393 -10.36 -4.38 6.75
CA ILE A 393 -10.03 -3.80 8.07
C ILE A 393 -10.42 -4.77 9.18
N TYR A 394 -9.48 -4.99 10.08
CA TYR A 394 -9.65 -5.67 11.36
C TYR A 394 -9.39 -4.65 12.47
N THR A 395 -10.04 -4.79 13.63
CA THR A 395 -9.87 -3.87 14.77
C THR A 395 -9.54 -4.61 16.05
N ASP A 396 -8.82 -3.94 16.94
CA ASP A 396 -8.56 -4.40 18.30
C ASP A 396 -9.16 -3.37 19.28
N PRO A 397 -10.24 -3.69 20.01
CA PRO A 397 -10.97 -4.96 19.99
C PRO A 397 -11.84 -5.11 18.73
N GLU A 398 -12.30 -6.34 18.49
CA GLU A 398 -13.26 -6.67 17.43
C GLU A 398 -14.64 -6.02 17.68
N GLY A 399 -15.48 -5.98 16.65
CA GLY A 399 -16.85 -5.45 16.73
C GLY A 399 -16.96 -3.93 16.56
N ALA A 400 -15.90 -3.26 16.09
CA ALA A 400 -15.97 -1.82 15.79
C ALA A 400 -16.79 -1.57 14.52
N ARG A 401 -17.73 -0.62 14.58
CA ARG A 401 -18.39 -0.05 13.40
C ARG A 401 -17.40 0.87 12.68
N VAL A 402 -17.35 0.82 11.36
CA VAL A 402 -16.35 1.49 10.53
C VAL A 402 -17.02 2.39 9.49
N TRP A 403 -16.49 3.61 9.36
CA TRP A 403 -16.86 4.58 8.33
C TRP A 403 -15.61 5.01 7.55
N LEU A 404 -15.77 5.17 6.23
CA LEU A 404 -14.77 5.75 5.33
C LEU A 404 -15.34 7.06 4.76
N ASP A 405 -14.61 8.16 4.94
CA ASP A 405 -14.99 9.50 4.47
C ASP A 405 -16.42 9.94 4.90
N GLY A 406 -16.86 9.42 6.05
CA GLY A 406 -18.20 9.64 6.61
C GLY A 406 -19.28 8.66 6.15
N LYS A 407 -19.06 7.89 5.08
CA LYS A 407 -19.94 6.79 4.66
C LYS A 407 -19.72 5.58 5.55
N GLU A 408 -20.80 4.96 6.05
CA GLU A 408 -20.69 3.72 6.82
C GLU A 408 -20.38 2.54 5.90
N ILE A 409 -19.44 1.70 6.33
CA ILE A 409 -19.03 0.48 5.61
C ILE A 409 -19.63 -0.77 6.25
N GLY A 410 -19.63 -0.85 7.59
CA GLY A 410 -20.16 -1.99 8.33
C GLY A 410 -19.50 -2.16 9.70
N VAL A 411 -19.46 -3.39 10.21
CA VAL A 411 -18.82 -3.75 11.48
C VAL A 411 -17.69 -4.74 11.23
N ALA A 412 -16.50 -4.45 11.76
CA ALA A 412 -15.34 -5.34 11.71
C ALA A 412 -15.48 -6.46 12.75
N GLY A 413 -16.13 -7.56 12.35
CA GLY A 413 -16.19 -8.81 13.14
C GLY A 413 -14.91 -9.63 13.08
N PRO A 414 -14.94 -10.93 13.47
CA PRO A 414 -13.78 -11.83 13.44
C PRO A 414 -13.13 -11.97 12.05
N ASP A 415 -13.94 -11.90 10.99
CA ASP A 415 -13.47 -11.89 9.61
C ASP A 415 -13.06 -10.50 9.09
N GLY A 416 -13.13 -9.45 9.90
CA GLY A 416 -12.95 -8.06 9.50
C GLY A 416 -14.08 -7.54 8.60
N VAL A 417 -13.97 -6.28 8.17
CA VAL A 417 -14.88 -5.65 7.20
C VAL A 417 -14.14 -5.36 5.89
N GLY A 418 -14.70 -5.77 4.76
CA GLY A 418 -14.11 -5.62 3.43
C GLY A 418 -14.88 -4.62 2.55
N PHE A 419 -14.17 -3.83 1.75
CA PHE A 419 -14.74 -2.84 0.83
C PHE A 419 -13.77 -2.51 -0.31
N ASN A 420 -14.30 -2.00 -1.43
CA ASN A 420 -13.50 -1.26 -2.42
C ASN A 420 -13.56 0.25 -2.12
N THR A 421 -12.48 0.95 -2.43
CA THR A 421 -12.39 2.43 -2.43
C THR A 421 -11.38 2.87 -3.48
N GLU A 422 -11.38 4.15 -3.86
CA GLU A 422 -10.31 4.73 -4.67
C GLU A 422 -8.95 4.59 -3.95
N LYS A 423 -7.84 4.58 -4.71
CA LYS A 423 -6.49 4.70 -4.16
C LYS A 423 -6.19 6.15 -3.82
N GLY A 424 -5.65 6.38 -2.62
CA GLY A 424 -5.44 7.72 -2.12
C GLY A 424 -5.48 7.76 -0.60
N THR A 425 -5.79 8.93 -0.04
CA THR A 425 -5.83 9.17 1.40
C THR A 425 -7.25 9.46 1.87
N HIS A 426 -7.73 8.67 2.81
CA HIS A 426 -9.10 8.66 3.31
C HIS A 426 -9.15 8.96 4.80
N ILE A 427 -10.29 9.47 5.26
CA ILE A 427 -10.62 9.64 6.67
C ILE A 427 -11.34 8.38 7.15
N LEU A 428 -10.60 7.52 7.86
CA LEU A 428 -11.15 6.33 8.49
C LEU A 428 -11.61 6.67 9.91
N ARG A 429 -12.88 6.41 10.23
CA ARG A 429 -13.42 6.45 11.60
C ARG A 429 -13.87 5.05 12.03
N MET A 430 -13.65 4.71 13.29
CA MET A 430 -14.17 3.48 13.88
C MET A 430 -14.58 3.64 15.35
N GLU A 431 -15.60 2.90 15.77
CA GLU A 431 -16.23 3.01 17.08
C GLU A 431 -16.87 1.69 17.51
N VAL A 432 -16.49 1.16 18.68
CA VAL A 432 -17.19 0.02 19.29
C VAL A 432 -18.42 0.47 20.07
N ASN A 433 -19.43 -0.39 20.18
CA ASN A 433 -20.59 -0.13 21.02
C ASN A 433 -20.17 -0.19 22.51
N PRO A 434 -20.23 0.92 23.28
CA PRO A 434 -19.76 0.93 24.66
C PRO A 434 -20.66 0.12 25.62
N ALA A 435 -21.85 -0.31 25.19
CA ALA A 435 -22.71 -1.22 25.94
C ALA A 435 -22.36 -2.72 25.72
N VAL A 436 -21.44 -3.03 24.81
CA VAL A 436 -20.95 -4.39 24.52
C VAL A 436 -19.45 -4.49 24.83
N THR A 437 -18.68 -3.48 24.41
CA THR A 437 -17.23 -3.40 24.60
C THR A 437 -16.87 -2.05 25.25
N PRO A 438 -17.15 -1.89 26.56
CA PRO A 438 -16.85 -0.65 27.28
C PRO A 438 -15.35 -0.35 27.31
N GLY A 439 -15.00 0.92 27.51
CA GLY A 439 -13.63 1.32 27.81
C GLY A 439 -12.77 1.80 26.64
N TYR A 440 -13.30 1.89 25.42
CA TYR A 440 -12.58 2.38 24.23
C TYR A 440 -13.19 3.68 23.71
N ARG A 441 -12.38 4.56 23.13
CA ARG A 441 -12.85 5.79 22.45
C ARG A 441 -12.99 5.53 20.95
N PRO A 442 -13.86 6.29 20.24
CA PRO A 442 -13.82 6.34 18.79
C PRO A 442 -12.44 6.76 18.30
N LEU A 443 -11.92 6.07 17.29
CA LEU A 443 -10.71 6.45 16.57
C LEU A 443 -11.11 7.15 15.27
N GLN A 444 -10.40 8.21 14.91
CA GLN A 444 -10.47 8.82 13.58
C GLN A 444 -9.04 9.14 13.12
N VAL A 445 -8.65 8.63 11.96
CA VAL A 445 -7.30 8.77 11.39
C VAL A 445 -7.36 9.08 9.90
N SER A 446 -6.31 9.72 9.40
CA SER A 446 -6.03 9.79 7.96
C SER A 446 -5.20 8.56 7.60
N ILE A 447 -5.62 7.80 6.58
CA ILE A 447 -4.96 6.55 6.16
C ILE A 447 -4.86 6.51 4.64
N SER A 448 -3.77 5.95 4.10
CA SER A 448 -3.53 5.92 2.66
C SER A 448 -3.56 4.48 2.13
N PHE A 449 -4.37 4.23 1.10
CA PHE A 449 -4.46 2.96 0.39
C PHE A 449 -3.85 3.13 -1.00
N ASN A 450 -2.64 2.60 -1.20
CA ASN A 450 -1.88 2.77 -2.44
C ASN A 450 -1.74 1.47 -3.25
N GLU A 451 -2.02 0.33 -2.62
CA GLU A 451 -1.88 -1.03 -3.17
C GLU A 451 -3.24 -1.57 -3.61
N ASP A 452 -3.25 -2.51 -4.55
CA ASP A 452 -4.46 -3.14 -5.10
C ASP A 452 -5.26 -3.92 -4.05
N VAL A 453 -4.57 -4.49 -3.06
CA VAL A 453 -5.16 -5.26 -1.95
C VAL A 453 -4.47 -4.83 -0.65
N VAL A 454 -5.25 -4.32 0.32
CA VAL A 454 -4.73 -3.89 1.63
C VAL A 454 -5.45 -4.65 2.74
N ASN A 455 -4.72 -5.40 3.57
CA ASN A 455 -5.32 -6.28 4.58
C ASN A 455 -4.70 -6.11 5.97
N TYR A 456 -5.51 -5.65 6.93
CA TYR A 456 -5.07 -5.38 8.32
C TYR A 456 -5.13 -6.60 9.25
N LYS A 457 -5.28 -7.83 8.74
CA LYS A 457 -5.41 -9.03 9.58
C LYS A 457 -4.23 -9.28 10.51
N GLU A 458 -3.01 -9.04 10.04
CA GLU A 458 -1.78 -9.22 10.84
C GLU A 458 -1.52 -8.07 11.80
N GLN A 459 -2.05 -6.88 11.50
CA GLN A 459 -1.90 -5.67 12.33
C GLN A 459 -3.27 -4.97 12.48
N PRO A 460 -4.20 -5.53 13.29
CA PRO A 460 -5.52 -4.93 13.49
C PRO A 460 -5.41 -3.52 14.06
N ILE A 461 -6.27 -2.62 13.58
CA ILE A 461 -6.25 -1.20 13.96
C ILE A 461 -6.76 -1.08 15.40
N LYS A 462 -5.87 -0.70 16.32
CA LYS A 462 -6.15 -0.64 17.75
C LYS A 462 -6.93 0.61 18.11
N LEU A 463 -8.13 0.46 18.68
CA LEU A 463 -8.89 1.58 19.22
C LEU A 463 -8.23 2.09 20.52
N PRO A 464 -8.15 3.41 20.74
CA PRO A 464 -7.52 3.96 21.93
C PRO A 464 -8.39 3.71 23.17
N ILE A 465 -7.81 3.00 24.15
CA ILE A 465 -8.42 2.82 25.47
C ILE A 465 -8.69 4.17 26.16
N ILE A 466 -9.80 4.24 26.91
CA ILE A 466 -10.18 5.44 27.66
C ILE A 466 -9.19 5.68 28.80
N ASP A 467 -9.03 4.67 29.64
CA ASP A 467 -8.14 4.59 30.80
C ASP A 467 -8.07 3.11 31.24
N GLU A 468 -6.87 2.56 31.36
CA GLU A 468 -6.65 1.16 31.73
C GLU A 468 -7.18 0.83 33.13
N ALA A 469 -7.08 1.77 34.08
CA ALA A 469 -7.56 1.57 35.44
C ALA A 469 -9.09 1.51 35.48
N PHE A 470 -9.77 2.35 34.69
CA PHE A 470 -11.22 2.30 34.56
C PHE A 470 -11.71 1.00 33.90
N ILE A 471 -11.03 0.52 32.85
CA ILE A 471 -11.36 -0.77 32.20
C ILE A 471 -11.24 -1.94 33.18
N ASN A 472 -10.12 -2.02 33.91
CA ASN A 472 -9.88 -3.12 34.82
C ASN A 472 -10.84 -3.09 36.01
N ALA A 473 -11.20 -1.90 36.50
CA ALA A 473 -12.28 -1.74 37.49
C ALA A 473 -13.64 -2.25 36.98
N THR A 474 -14.04 -1.88 35.75
CA THR A 474 -15.31 -2.33 35.15
C THR A 474 -15.38 -3.86 35.10
N ARG A 475 -14.32 -4.51 34.61
CA ARG A 475 -14.25 -5.99 34.52
C ARG A 475 -14.30 -6.70 35.89
N LEU A 476 -13.80 -6.06 36.94
CA LEU A 476 -13.85 -6.57 38.31
C LEU A 476 -15.26 -6.38 38.90
N TYR A 477 -15.86 -5.22 38.70
CA TYR A 477 -17.23 -4.92 39.13
C TYR A 477 -18.26 -5.85 38.46
N GLU A 478 -18.12 -6.13 37.16
CA GLU A 478 -18.95 -7.11 36.42
C GLU A 478 -18.88 -8.54 36.98
N ARG A 479 -17.86 -8.87 37.79
CA ARG A 479 -17.69 -10.15 38.49
C ARG A 479 -18.06 -10.11 39.97
N GLY A 480 -18.46 -8.93 40.49
CA GLY A 480 -18.70 -8.70 41.91
C GLY A 480 -17.43 -8.53 42.75
N GLU A 481 -16.25 -8.34 42.13
CA GLU A 481 -14.95 -8.15 42.78
C GLU A 481 -14.79 -6.70 43.30
N ASN A 482 -15.80 -6.21 44.02
CA ASN A 482 -16.07 -4.79 44.29
C ASN A 482 -14.92 -4.04 45.00
N GLU A 483 -14.31 -4.63 46.04
CA GLU A 483 -13.18 -3.99 46.75
C GLU A 483 -11.92 -3.88 45.87
N GLU A 484 -11.72 -4.81 44.93
CA GLU A 484 -10.61 -4.72 43.96
C GLU A 484 -10.92 -3.70 42.88
N ALA A 485 -12.17 -3.60 42.41
CA ALA A 485 -12.61 -2.55 41.50
C ALA A 485 -12.36 -1.15 42.08
N LEU A 486 -12.71 -0.90 43.36
CA LEU A 486 -12.39 0.36 44.06
C LEU A 486 -10.89 0.69 44.02
N ALA A 487 -10.03 -0.30 44.25
CA ALA A 487 -8.58 -0.14 44.26
C ALA A 487 -7.97 0.18 42.87
N PHE A 488 -8.74 -0.01 41.78
CA PHE A 488 -8.42 0.49 40.43
C PHE A 488 -9.07 1.85 40.15
N LEU A 489 -10.34 2.06 40.52
CA LEU A 489 -11.06 3.33 40.30
C LEU A 489 -10.35 4.53 40.93
N ASP A 490 -9.71 4.35 42.09
CA ASP A 490 -8.94 5.41 42.74
C ASP A 490 -7.61 5.77 42.05
N ARG A 491 -7.22 5.02 41.00
CA ARG A 491 -6.08 5.35 40.13
C ARG A 491 -6.48 6.13 38.87
N VAL A 492 -7.78 6.28 38.60
CA VAL A 492 -8.29 7.06 37.46
C VAL A 492 -7.99 8.54 37.71
N ASP A 493 -7.18 9.11 36.83
CA ASP A 493 -6.65 10.48 36.90
C ASP A 493 -7.77 11.52 36.66
N PRO A 494 -7.92 12.56 37.51
CA PRO A 494 -8.90 13.65 37.33
C PRO A 494 -8.87 14.37 35.97
N GLY A 495 -7.75 14.32 35.24
CA GLY A 495 -7.65 14.85 33.87
C GLY A 495 -8.22 13.92 32.79
N ARG A 496 -8.63 12.69 33.12
CA ARG A 496 -9.12 11.69 32.16
C ARG A 496 -10.63 11.81 31.96
N ILE A 497 -11.06 11.55 30.72
CA ILE A 497 -12.48 11.56 30.35
C ILE A 497 -13.31 10.46 31.04
N SER A 498 -12.66 9.44 31.62
CA SER A 498 -13.24 8.38 32.47
C SER A 498 -13.44 8.77 33.94
N TYR A 499 -12.89 9.89 34.40
CA TYR A 499 -13.00 10.30 35.80
C TYR A 499 -14.44 10.53 36.29
N PRO A 500 -15.36 11.08 35.47
CA PRO A 500 -16.76 11.16 35.87
C PRO A 500 -17.33 9.76 36.12
N GLU A 501 -17.24 8.87 35.15
CA GLU A 501 -17.79 7.52 35.17
C GLU A 501 -17.18 6.67 36.29
N SER A 502 -15.88 6.83 36.57
CA SER A 502 -15.23 6.11 37.66
C SER A 502 -15.80 6.50 39.02
N ARG A 503 -16.09 7.79 39.27
CA ARG A 503 -16.70 8.25 40.53
C ARG A 503 -18.16 7.82 40.67
N ILE A 504 -18.91 7.66 39.56
CA ILE A 504 -20.24 7.03 39.59
C ILE A 504 -20.11 5.58 40.05
N MET A 505 -19.22 4.80 39.41
CA MET A 505 -19.02 3.39 39.72
C MET A 505 -18.55 3.19 41.17
N VAL A 506 -17.69 4.05 41.70
CA VAL A 506 -17.34 4.04 43.14
C VAL A 506 -18.58 4.27 44.00
N VAL A 507 -19.39 5.30 43.71
CA VAL A 507 -20.61 5.59 44.49
C VAL A 507 -21.59 4.41 44.46
N ASP A 508 -21.77 3.75 43.32
CA ASP A 508 -22.66 2.58 43.20
C ASP A 508 -22.10 1.37 43.96
N ILE A 509 -20.80 1.05 43.84
CA ILE A 509 -20.13 0.02 44.66
C ILE A 509 -20.28 0.31 46.16
N LEU A 510 -20.13 1.57 46.59
CA LEU A 510 -20.31 1.96 48.00
C LEU A 510 -21.76 1.80 48.49
N LYS A 511 -22.78 1.89 47.61
CA LYS A 511 -24.17 1.52 47.97
C LYS A 511 -24.28 0.02 48.24
N GLU A 512 -23.75 -0.81 47.36
CA GLU A 512 -23.81 -2.28 47.47
C GLU A 512 -23.13 -2.78 48.74
N LEU A 513 -21.92 -2.26 49.01
CA LEU A 513 -21.16 -2.49 50.24
C LEU A 513 -21.77 -1.79 51.48
N ARG A 514 -22.83 -0.98 51.29
CA ARG A 514 -23.53 -0.18 52.32
C ARG A 514 -22.66 0.84 53.06
N ARG A 515 -21.53 1.24 52.48
CA ARG A 515 -20.52 2.19 53.00
C ARG A 515 -20.98 3.65 52.82
N THR A 516 -22.18 3.96 53.31
CA THR A 516 -22.89 5.23 53.04
C THR A 516 -22.24 6.48 53.62
N THR A 517 -21.30 6.33 54.56
CA THR A 517 -20.47 7.40 55.12
C THR A 517 -19.32 7.83 54.20
N GLU A 518 -18.94 7.01 53.23
CA GLU A 518 -17.82 7.28 52.30
C GLU A 518 -18.30 7.94 50.99
N ILE A 519 -19.54 7.68 50.59
CA ILE A 519 -20.22 8.32 49.44
C ILE A 519 -20.01 9.86 49.40
N PRO A 520 -20.08 10.61 50.52
CA PRO A 520 -19.73 12.03 50.56
C PRO A 520 -18.32 12.41 50.06
N ALA A 521 -17.30 11.61 50.35
CA ALA A 521 -15.93 11.92 49.90
C ALA A 521 -15.80 11.81 48.37
N GLU A 522 -16.55 10.89 47.76
CA GLU A 522 -16.55 10.65 46.32
C GLU A 522 -17.34 11.71 45.55
N PHE A 523 -18.44 12.21 46.12
CA PHE A 523 -19.11 13.40 45.59
C PHE A 523 -18.21 14.64 45.66
N GLU A 524 -17.42 14.84 46.73
CA GLU A 524 -16.44 15.94 46.79
C GLU A 524 -15.30 15.77 45.76
N LYS A 525 -14.78 14.54 45.56
CA LYS A 525 -13.85 14.23 44.46
C LYS A 525 -14.43 14.62 43.09
N LEU A 526 -15.71 14.32 42.84
CA LEU A 526 -16.41 14.71 41.60
C LEU A 526 -16.67 16.23 41.51
N PHE A 527 -17.06 16.89 42.61
CA PHE A 527 -17.32 18.34 42.67
C PHE A 527 -16.06 19.23 42.60
N ALA A 528 -14.87 18.66 42.81
CA ALA A 528 -13.61 19.34 42.53
C ALA A 528 -13.53 19.81 41.06
N GLN A 529 -14.19 19.11 40.14
CA GLN A 529 -14.32 19.51 38.74
C GLN A 529 -15.35 20.65 38.59
N PRO A 530 -14.97 21.81 38.00
CA PRO A 530 -15.87 22.97 37.88
C PRO A 530 -17.20 22.70 37.16
N ILE A 531 -17.22 21.73 36.23
CA ILE A 531 -18.41 21.35 35.45
C ILE A 531 -19.50 20.69 36.31
N TYR A 532 -19.14 19.87 37.31
CA TYR A 532 -20.11 19.16 38.15
C TYR A 532 -20.57 19.95 39.37
N ARG A 533 -19.78 20.92 39.84
CA ARG A 533 -20.10 21.75 41.03
C ARG A 533 -21.45 22.47 40.94
N LYS A 534 -21.91 22.80 39.73
CA LYS A 534 -23.20 23.44 39.44
C LYS A 534 -24.35 22.48 39.07
N ASN A 535 -24.13 21.16 39.04
CA ASN A 535 -25.18 20.20 38.70
C ASN A 535 -26.18 20.10 39.88
N PRO A 536 -27.45 20.49 39.72
CA PRO A 536 -28.38 20.55 40.84
C PRO A 536 -28.81 19.14 41.32
N VAL A 537 -28.81 18.11 40.46
CA VAL A 537 -29.14 16.74 40.86
C VAL A 537 -28.04 16.13 41.72
N LEU A 538 -26.77 16.33 41.38
CA LEU A 538 -25.64 15.88 42.21
C LEU A 538 -25.65 16.60 43.57
N ASN A 539 -25.91 17.91 43.57
CA ASN A 539 -26.04 18.70 44.80
C ASN A 539 -27.22 18.22 45.68
N LEU A 540 -28.35 17.83 45.08
CA LEU A 540 -29.49 17.22 45.77
C LEU A 540 -29.16 15.84 46.35
N ALA A 541 -28.49 14.98 45.57
CA ALA A 541 -28.06 13.64 46.00
C ALA A 541 -27.07 13.73 47.17
N MET A 542 -26.11 14.65 47.09
CA MET A 542 -25.17 14.92 48.17
C MET A 542 -25.92 15.31 49.46
N GLY A 543 -26.82 16.30 49.39
CA GLY A 543 -27.64 16.72 50.53
C GLY A 543 -28.42 15.59 51.20
N TYR A 544 -28.91 14.61 50.42
CA TYR A 544 -29.53 13.40 50.94
C TYR A 544 -28.51 12.46 51.62
N TRP A 545 -27.39 12.15 50.95
CA TRP A 545 -26.41 11.18 51.46
C TRP A 545 -25.72 11.64 52.74
N THR A 546 -25.39 12.93 52.87
CA THR A 546 -24.87 13.49 54.13
C THR A 546 -25.84 13.34 55.30
N ILE A 547 -27.17 13.43 55.06
CA ILE A 547 -28.18 13.22 56.10
C ILE A 547 -28.21 11.74 56.54
N GLN A 548 -27.92 10.79 55.65
CA GLN A 548 -27.86 9.37 56.02
C GLN A 548 -26.55 9.02 56.73
N ALA A 549 -25.41 9.52 56.22
CA ALA A 549 -24.11 9.38 56.84
C ALA A 549 -24.09 9.95 58.27
N ALA A 550 -24.63 11.16 58.46
CA ALA A 550 -24.70 11.83 59.77
C ALA A 550 -25.60 11.13 60.81
N ARG A 551 -26.42 10.14 60.41
CA ARG A 551 -27.19 9.28 61.33
C ARG A 551 -26.39 8.07 61.84
N GLN A 552 -25.27 7.77 61.19
CA GLN A 552 -24.37 6.64 61.49
C GLN A 552 -23.04 7.13 62.09
N ALA A 553 -22.63 8.35 61.74
CA ALA A 553 -21.44 9.06 62.21
C ALA A 553 -21.51 9.49 63.70
N GLY A 554 -20.36 9.77 64.29
CA GLY A 554 -20.27 10.39 65.62
C GLY A 554 -20.65 11.88 65.61
N ASN A 555 -21.14 12.43 66.73
CA ASN A 555 -21.71 13.79 66.80
C ASN A 555 -20.90 14.90 66.10
N ALA A 556 -19.57 14.90 66.20
CA ALA A 556 -18.72 15.93 65.59
C ALA A 556 -18.64 15.80 64.05
N GLU A 557 -18.52 14.57 63.56
CA GLU A 557 -18.53 14.22 62.13
C GLU A 557 -19.91 14.43 61.51
N ALA A 558 -20.97 14.09 62.25
CA ALA A 558 -22.35 14.36 61.86
C ALA A 558 -22.63 15.86 61.64
N VAL A 559 -22.04 16.76 62.45
CA VAL A 559 -22.16 18.21 62.24
C VAL A 559 -21.47 18.67 60.94
N ASP A 560 -20.23 18.22 60.69
CA ASP A 560 -19.49 18.54 59.46
C ASP A 560 -20.21 18.04 58.19
N LEU A 561 -20.65 16.78 58.20
CA LEU A 561 -21.43 16.18 57.12
C LEU A 561 -22.71 16.96 56.83
N LEU A 562 -23.49 17.33 57.86
CA LEU A 562 -24.73 18.06 57.67
C LEU A 562 -24.51 19.51 57.20
N ILE A 563 -23.40 20.15 57.58
CA ILE A 563 -23.03 21.47 57.03
C ILE A 563 -22.78 21.36 55.53
N LYS A 564 -21.91 20.42 55.09
CA LYS A 564 -21.61 20.17 53.67
C LYS A 564 -22.86 19.83 52.86
N GLY A 565 -23.72 18.98 53.42
CA GLY A 565 -25.03 18.65 52.84
C GLY A 565 -25.92 19.87 52.64
N LEU A 566 -25.98 20.77 53.62
CA LEU A 566 -26.79 21.98 53.57
C LEU A 566 -26.23 23.04 52.60
N GLU A 567 -24.91 23.09 52.41
CA GLU A 567 -24.25 23.91 51.37
C GLU A 567 -24.41 23.32 49.95
N ALA A 568 -24.52 22.00 49.82
CA ALA A 568 -24.92 21.36 48.56
C ALA A 568 -26.38 21.68 48.23
N LEU A 569 -27.29 21.61 49.21
CA LEU A 569 -28.70 21.90 49.00
C LEU A 569 -28.98 23.38 48.67
N ASP A 570 -28.18 24.33 49.21
CA ASP A 570 -28.20 25.72 48.75
C ASP A 570 -27.83 25.82 47.27
N ARG A 571 -26.70 25.23 46.86
CA ARG A 571 -26.26 25.19 45.46
C ARG A 571 -27.32 24.58 44.54
N CYS A 572 -28.03 23.53 44.98
CA CYS A 572 -29.15 22.93 44.27
C CYS A 572 -30.31 23.91 44.05
N VAL A 573 -30.63 24.73 45.07
CA VAL A 573 -31.67 25.77 45.00
C VAL A 573 -31.23 26.93 44.09
N GLU A 574 -29.97 27.33 44.12
CA GLU A 574 -29.39 28.37 43.26
C GLU A 574 -29.25 27.96 41.78
N SER A 575 -29.24 26.65 41.48
CA SER A 575 -29.06 26.10 40.13
C SER A 575 -30.32 25.42 39.56
N MET A 576 -31.51 25.77 40.05
CA MET A 576 -32.80 25.21 39.56
C MET A 576 -33.03 25.36 38.05
N ASP A 577 -32.48 26.38 37.39
CA ASP A 577 -32.62 26.58 35.95
C ASP A 577 -31.93 25.50 35.09
N TYR A 578 -31.02 24.73 35.68
CA TYR A 578 -30.38 23.58 35.04
C TYR A 578 -31.17 22.27 35.19
N PHE A 579 -32.30 22.27 35.92
CA PHE A 579 -33.21 21.13 35.92
C PHE A 579 -34.07 21.07 34.64
N PRO A 580 -34.39 19.86 34.12
CA PRO A 580 -35.47 19.64 33.17
C PRO A 580 -36.75 20.35 33.61
N ALA A 581 -37.46 20.98 32.67
CA ALA A 581 -38.56 21.92 32.99
C ALA A 581 -39.77 21.23 33.67
N ASP A 582 -40.00 19.97 33.31
CA ASP A 582 -40.93 19.01 33.90
C ASP A 582 -40.52 18.60 35.32
N GLU A 583 -39.29 18.14 35.53
CA GLU A 583 -38.83 17.69 36.86
C GLU A 583 -38.56 18.83 37.87
N ARG A 584 -38.33 20.07 37.38
CA ARG A 584 -37.96 21.25 38.17
C ARG A 584 -38.90 21.55 39.34
N GLN A 585 -40.17 21.17 39.27
CA GLN A 585 -41.06 21.29 40.43
C GLN A 585 -40.71 20.25 41.51
N VAL A 586 -40.61 18.97 41.16
CA VAL A 586 -40.31 17.87 42.10
C VAL A 586 -38.93 18.03 42.75
N LEU A 587 -37.89 18.34 41.98
CA LEU A 587 -36.51 18.32 42.48
C LEU A 587 -36.19 19.49 43.43
N ALA A 588 -36.72 20.66 43.14
CA ALA A 588 -36.66 21.81 44.05
C ALA A 588 -37.47 21.59 45.35
N LEU A 589 -38.60 20.89 45.29
CA LEU A 589 -39.34 20.49 46.49
C LEU A 589 -38.50 19.53 47.36
N LYS A 590 -37.87 18.52 46.75
CA LYS A 590 -36.92 17.62 47.42
C LYS A 590 -35.79 18.41 48.09
N ALA A 591 -35.23 19.43 47.43
CA ALA A 591 -34.15 20.25 47.98
C ALA A 591 -34.55 20.98 49.27
N HIS A 592 -35.67 21.72 49.25
CA HIS A 592 -36.15 22.42 50.44
C HIS A 592 -36.52 21.46 51.58
N TYR A 593 -37.11 20.30 51.28
CA TYR A 593 -37.41 19.25 52.25
C TYR A 593 -36.16 18.73 52.98
N TYR A 594 -35.09 18.41 52.24
CA TYR A 594 -33.83 17.96 52.86
C TYR A 594 -33.13 19.09 53.63
N SER A 595 -33.20 20.34 53.16
CA SER A 595 -32.65 21.50 53.89
C SER A 595 -33.33 21.72 55.25
N GLY A 596 -34.65 21.48 55.34
CA GLY A 596 -35.38 21.48 56.61
C GLY A 596 -34.84 20.41 57.57
N ILE A 597 -34.78 19.15 57.11
CA ILE A 597 -34.28 18.01 57.90
C ILE A 597 -32.82 18.20 58.35
N ALA A 598 -31.93 18.63 57.45
CA ALA A 598 -30.52 18.88 57.81
C ALA A 598 -30.39 20.01 58.84
N SER A 599 -31.18 21.07 58.71
CA SER A 599 -31.18 22.19 59.66
C SER A 599 -31.70 21.80 61.05
N GLU A 600 -32.69 20.91 61.13
CA GLU A 600 -33.17 20.34 62.40
C GLU A 600 -32.10 19.49 63.10
N LEU A 601 -31.46 18.58 62.35
CA LEU A 601 -30.41 17.70 62.89
C LEU A 601 -29.20 18.53 63.36
N LEU A 602 -28.79 19.53 62.58
CA LEU A 602 -27.76 20.49 62.99
C LEU A 602 -28.12 21.23 64.27
N PHE A 603 -29.34 21.77 64.37
CA PHE A 603 -29.77 22.44 65.59
C PHE A 603 -29.81 21.49 66.80
N GLY A 604 -30.19 20.23 66.60
CA GLY A 604 -30.14 19.20 67.64
C GLY A 604 -28.73 18.88 68.15
N LEU A 605 -27.71 19.02 67.29
CA LEU A 605 -26.31 18.72 67.61
C LEU A 605 -25.50 19.95 68.09
N SER A 606 -25.75 21.15 67.53
CA SER A 606 -24.96 22.37 67.82
C SER A 606 -25.70 23.42 68.67
N ALA A 607 -27.02 23.31 68.82
CA ALA A 607 -27.89 24.31 69.45
C ALA A 607 -27.83 25.74 68.84
N GLU A 608 -27.19 25.94 67.69
CA GLU A 608 -27.03 27.26 67.09
C GLU A 608 -28.30 27.78 66.42
N LYS A 609 -28.76 28.98 66.83
CA LYS A 609 -29.95 29.64 66.27
C LYS A 609 -29.90 29.91 64.75
N LYS A 610 -28.70 29.94 64.14
CA LYS A 610 -28.54 30.11 62.69
C LYS A 610 -29.21 28.99 61.89
N HIS A 611 -29.13 27.74 62.38
CA HIS A 611 -29.77 26.60 61.74
C HIS A 611 -31.30 26.60 61.96
N VAL A 612 -31.78 27.07 63.12
CA VAL A 612 -33.23 27.26 63.36
C VAL A 612 -33.83 28.18 62.31
N LYS A 613 -33.21 29.35 62.07
CA LYS A 613 -33.68 30.31 61.04
C LYS A 613 -33.71 29.66 59.65
N LYS A 614 -32.64 28.97 59.26
CA LYS A 614 -32.54 28.33 57.94
C LYS A 614 -33.53 27.16 57.78
N GLY A 615 -33.77 26.39 58.83
CA GLY A 615 -34.79 25.34 58.86
C GLY A 615 -36.21 25.88 58.72
N VAL A 616 -36.56 26.98 59.40
CA VAL A 616 -37.84 27.68 59.21
C VAL A 616 -37.99 28.11 57.74
N GLN A 617 -36.99 28.79 57.17
CA GLN A 617 -37.04 29.25 55.77
C GLN A 617 -37.16 28.10 54.77
N ALA A 618 -36.46 26.99 54.99
CA ALA A 618 -36.55 25.79 54.15
C ALA A 618 -37.95 25.14 54.22
N TRP A 619 -38.54 25.05 55.41
CA TRP A 619 -39.90 24.55 55.58
C TRP A 619 -40.96 25.51 55.02
N GLU A 620 -40.87 26.82 55.28
CA GLU A 620 -41.74 27.87 54.69
C GLU A 620 -41.79 27.70 53.15
N MET A 621 -40.64 27.58 52.49
CA MET A 621 -40.52 27.37 51.05
C MET A 621 -41.06 26.01 50.58
N PHE A 622 -40.81 24.93 51.33
CA PHE A 622 -41.35 23.60 51.03
C PHE A 622 -42.89 23.58 51.06
N PHE A 623 -43.52 24.10 52.12
CA PHE A 623 -44.98 24.12 52.25
C PHE A 623 -45.63 25.04 51.22
N ALA A 624 -45.07 26.24 51.01
CA ALA A 624 -45.59 27.16 50.00
C ALA A 624 -45.59 26.52 48.60
N ARG A 625 -44.48 25.86 48.23
CA ARG A 625 -44.28 25.28 46.90
C ARG A 625 -45.00 23.94 46.70
N LEU A 626 -45.35 23.24 47.78
CA LEU A 626 -46.29 22.11 47.74
C LEU A 626 -47.71 22.60 47.47
N ASN A 627 -48.17 23.62 48.21
CA ASN A 627 -49.53 24.16 48.08
C ASN A 627 -49.83 24.76 46.69
N THR A 628 -48.82 25.30 46.00
CA THR A 628 -48.96 25.81 44.62
C THR A 628 -48.96 24.71 43.54
N SER A 629 -48.72 23.45 43.91
CA SER A 629 -48.38 22.38 42.97
C SER A 629 -48.80 20.99 43.49
N GLU A 630 -49.85 20.92 44.31
CA GLU A 630 -50.21 19.69 45.03
C GLU A 630 -50.55 18.52 44.09
N GLU A 631 -51.28 18.81 43.00
CA GLU A 631 -51.65 17.84 41.97
C GLU A 631 -50.45 17.33 41.15
N THR A 632 -49.47 18.19 40.83
CA THR A 632 -48.26 17.82 40.07
C THR A 632 -47.17 17.16 40.92
N LEU A 633 -47.23 17.33 42.25
CA LEU A 633 -46.26 16.76 43.19
C LEU A 633 -46.75 15.45 43.85
N GLY A 634 -48.06 15.27 44.01
CA GLY A 634 -48.67 14.02 44.43
C GLY A 634 -48.74 13.76 45.94
N SER A 635 -49.62 12.83 46.31
CA SER A 635 -50.08 12.58 47.69
C SER A 635 -48.97 12.20 48.69
N ASP A 636 -47.88 11.58 48.23
CA ASP A 636 -46.73 11.22 49.07
C ASP A 636 -46.03 12.43 49.69
N TRP A 637 -45.94 13.55 48.95
CA TRP A 637 -45.36 14.78 49.48
C TRP A 637 -46.32 15.50 50.43
N VAL A 638 -47.63 15.39 50.20
CA VAL A 638 -48.68 15.84 51.13
C VAL A 638 -48.63 15.05 52.45
N ASN A 639 -48.37 13.75 52.39
CA ASN A 639 -48.22 12.90 53.58
C ASN A 639 -46.91 13.21 54.35
N LYS A 640 -45.81 13.46 53.65
CA LYS A 640 -44.56 13.97 54.27
C LYS A 640 -44.77 15.34 54.91
N ALA A 641 -45.47 16.26 54.24
CA ALA A 641 -45.79 17.59 54.75
C ALA A 641 -46.61 17.51 56.06
N LYS A 642 -47.70 16.73 56.08
CA LYS A 642 -48.51 16.49 57.28
C LYS A 642 -47.69 15.93 58.46
N LYS A 643 -46.66 15.12 58.19
CA LYS A 643 -45.73 14.62 59.23
C LYS A 643 -44.80 15.72 59.76
N HIS A 644 -44.23 16.54 58.88
CA HIS A 644 -43.23 17.55 59.22
C HIS A 644 -43.78 18.93 59.58
N GLN A 645 -45.09 19.16 59.47
CA GLN A 645 -45.78 20.39 59.92
C GLN A 645 -45.44 20.74 61.39
N LYS A 646 -45.30 19.73 62.24
CA LYS A 646 -44.94 19.88 63.66
C LYS A 646 -43.51 20.40 63.86
N ASN A 647 -42.62 20.17 62.89
CA ASN A 647 -41.21 20.56 62.97
C ASN A 647 -41.04 22.04 62.68
N LEU A 648 -41.77 22.58 61.69
CA LEU A 648 -41.84 24.03 61.44
C LEU A 648 -42.30 24.77 62.71
N VAL A 649 -43.44 24.38 63.29
CA VAL A 649 -43.99 24.97 64.53
C VAL A 649 -43.01 24.84 65.71
N TYR A 650 -42.25 23.74 65.80
CA TYR A 650 -41.19 23.59 66.79
C TYR A 650 -40.04 24.58 66.59
N LEU A 651 -39.58 24.77 65.35
CA LEU A 651 -38.50 25.71 65.02
C LEU A 651 -38.93 27.18 65.16
N GLU A 652 -40.14 27.54 64.75
CA GLU A 652 -40.73 28.87 64.95
C GLU A 652 -40.74 29.26 66.44
N LYS A 653 -41.24 28.35 67.29
CA LYS A 653 -41.24 28.50 68.74
C LYS A 653 -39.83 28.59 69.35
N LYS A 654 -38.81 28.00 68.70
CA LYS A 654 -37.38 28.15 69.09
C LYS A 654 -36.76 29.45 68.58
N LEU A 655 -37.30 30.02 67.50
CA LEU A 655 -36.93 31.33 66.97
C LEU A 655 -37.58 32.48 67.75
N GLY A 656 -38.70 32.22 68.43
CA GLY A 656 -39.49 33.21 69.17
C GLY A 656 -40.63 33.83 68.34
N ARG A 657 -41.12 33.09 67.34
CA ARG A 657 -42.38 33.33 66.63
C ARG A 657 -43.50 32.51 67.26
#